data_AF-A0A0T9UVN6-F1
#
_entry.id   AF-A0A0T9UVN6-F1
#
_cell.length_a   1.000
_cell.length_b   1.000
_cell.length_c   1.000
_cell.angle_alpha   90.00
_cell.angle_beta   90.00
_cell.angle_gamma   90.00
#
_symmetry.space_group_name_H-M   'P 1'
#
loop_
_entity.id
_entity.type
_entity.pdbx_description
1 polymer ?
#
loop_
_entity_poly.entity_id
_entity_poly.type
_entity_poly.pdbx_seq_one_letter_code
_entity_poly.pdbx_strand_id
1 'polypeptide(L)'
;MSVTVSGIMINPVGEPVVNAQITLTAVANSLTVLNTFSVTVRTDNTGAYRIQLEEGSYSITVAANGRSFVYGAVTLDDTTGPSTLNQLLKQQIMESELTPDVILYFRQIQQQVANDLATIKVLENSTSNSAISAGHSRDEARQYASDLSDALALAKGYRDTAVDSATAAAESAAHVLESERIVIANANAAALSEANALQYKNYAQSAANEASTLAAEQTATKIKLAVKTDADRAEAAREDAETAQSAVDTQADEVNRLHTEVGQLALSAAGSSNSAAQSATESESSKNAAAQSKQAAVAAASVAENSANAAVGFRDEAEEFAARAKVSAESIDVSVLEERINEKVSQTVFDSALANKLTIQTTFLSTDLNLAITSGIYHPTAAALNLPLQALGVMEVYVRQGGTSLVQIFHATVMTVGNTNRHFVRVGTLSGGVWSFSAWAEQYTSLTMDRLGIGLPNQSDIANFDWQNFAFASGANYVTNYNTWVNPPAGVTYNAGTRVSIRVIYISNIAAGPRMGLEITPDTGAAANFKVYKLLCVGAAGSRVFTFNQDWNSANPIPITGGGTGGKTVEDVLLNLGLGDVATQITLLTTRITTLEADAFTSTKIDNTPWINMTLGSGWTGSVARYRKVLGMVQAVVSLSNTTITNGTTIATLPVGYRPTSIVQIVPFATFPAGTGPTYPARVVFSTDGSIQLHQTAGYGELNFVVMFALK
;
A
#
# COMPACT_ATOMS: atom_id res chain seq x y z
N MET A 1 122.08 90.41 10.54
CA MET A 1 121.70 91.22 11.70
C MET A 1 122.72 91.01 12.81
N SER A 2 123.01 92.06 13.59
CA SER A 2 124.02 91.99 14.65
C SER A 2 123.50 91.31 15.93
N VAL A 3 123.82 90.03 16.08
CA VAL A 3 123.67 89.30 17.34
C VAL A 3 124.59 89.93 18.38
N THR A 4 124.00 90.34 19.51
CA THR A 4 124.77 90.88 20.63
C THR A 4 125.18 89.75 21.57
N VAL A 5 126.48 89.44 21.59
CA VAL A 5 127.07 88.44 22.47
C VAL A 5 127.71 89.13 23.66
N SER A 6 127.21 88.86 24.87
CA SER A 6 127.66 89.59 26.07
C SER A 6 127.49 88.79 27.35
N GLY A 7 128.37 89.00 28.32
CA GLY A 7 128.34 88.34 29.62
C GLY A 7 129.50 88.76 30.50
N ILE A 8 129.72 88.05 31.61
CA ILE A 8 130.90 88.18 32.46
C ILE A 8 131.78 86.96 32.23
N MET A 9 133.08 87.17 32.02
CA MET A 9 134.07 86.10 31.98
C MET A 9 134.56 85.82 33.40
N ILE A 10 134.33 84.61 33.88
CA ILE A 10 134.77 84.14 35.21
C ILE A 10 135.82 83.03 35.07
N ASN A 11 136.73 82.94 36.03
CA ASN A 11 137.68 81.84 36.15
C ASN A 11 137.02 80.61 36.81
N PRO A 12 137.70 79.44 36.88
CA PRO A 12 137.15 78.23 37.51
C PRO A 12 136.85 78.32 39.02
N VAL A 13 137.26 79.40 39.71
CA VAL A 13 136.90 79.67 41.12
C VAL A 13 135.85 80.80 41.26
N GLY A 14 135.27 81.25 40.14
CA GLY A 14 134.17 82.22 40.10
C GLY A 14 134.58 83.70 40.07
N GLU A 15 135.88 84.02 40.11
CA GLU A 15 136.35 85.40 40.09
C GLU A 15 136.31 85.98 38.66
N PRO A 16 135.98 87.27 38.47
CA PRO A 16 135.99 87.88 37.15
C PRO A 16 137.38 87.98 36.54
N VAL A 17 137.53 87.52 35.29
CA VAL A 17 138.77 87.64 34.53
C VAL A 17 138.84 89.03 33.89
N VAL A 18 139.33 89.99 34.67
CA VAL A 18 139.53 91.37 34.21
C VAL A 18 140.61 91.47 33.13
N ASN A 19 140.48 92.43 32.22
CA ASN A 19 141.51 92.82 31.25
C ASN A 19 141.95 91.69 30.27
N ALA A 20 141.15 90.65 30.08
CA ALA A 20 141.33 89.58 29.09
C ALA A 20 140.85 90.01 27.70
N GLN A 21 141.50 89.55 26.65
CA GLN A 21 141.12 89.82 25.26
C GLN A 21 140.34 88.63 24.70
N ILE A 22 139.14 88.87 24.19
CA ILE A 22 138.28 87.89 23.54
C ILE A 22 138.26 88.24 22.05
N THR A 23 138.95 87.44 21.25
CA THR A 23 139.00 87.55 19.79
C THR A 23 138.05 86.55 19.18
N LEU A 24 137.06 87.00 18.41
CA LEU A 24 136.29 86.13 17.53
C LEU A 24 136.75 86.32 16.09
N THR A 25 137.07 85.22 15.42
CA THR A 25 137.58 85.18 14.04
C THR A 25 136.61 84.38 13.18
N ALA A 26 136.08 84.97 12.10
CA ALA A 26 135.25 84.24 11.15
C ALA A 26 136.06 83.09 10.52
N VAL A 27 135.48 81.88 10.48
CA VAL A 27 136.13 80.66 9.92
C VAL A 27 135.61 80.28 8.53
N ALA A 28 134.54 80.93 8.09
CA ALA A 28 133.94 80.80 6.76
C ALA A 28 133.45 82.18 6.29
N ASN A 29 133.24 82.33 4.99
CA ASN A 29 132.52 83.51 4.47
C ASN A 29 131.02 83.33 4.77
N SER A 30 130.41 84.30 5.45
CA SER A 30 128.95 84.44 5.50
C SER A 30 128.47 85.44 4.42
N LEU A 31 127.16 85.75 4.41
CA LEU A 31 126.61 86.79 3.54
C LEU A 31 127.03 88.22 3.95
N THR A 32 127.59 88.39 5.15
CA THR A 32 127.88 89.69 5.78
C THR A 32 129.32 89.83 6.28
N VAL A 33 130.02 88.72 6.56
CA VAL A 33 131.39 88.72 7.12
C VAL A 33 132.30 87.78 6.32
N LEU A 34 133.47 88.29 5.94
CA LEU A 34 134.51 87.52 5.25
C LEU A 34 135.30 86.64 6.22
N ASN A 35 135.76 85.49 5.74
CA ASN A 35 136.66 84.59 6.47
C ASN A 35 137.93 85.33 6.94
N THR A 36 138.52 84.87 8.04
CA THR A 36 139.69 85.41 8.76
C THR A 36 139.61 86.86 9.25
N PHE A 37 138.54 87.60 8.96
CA PHE A 37 138.24 88.83 9.70
C PHE A 37 138.01 88.50 11.17
N SER A 38 138.57 89.31 12.06
CA SER A 38 138.45 89.12 13.50
C SER A 38 138.18 90.43 14.22
N VAL A 39 137.48 90.31 15.35
CA VAL A 39 137.17 91.42 16.24
C VAL A 39 137.52 91.02 17.67
N THR A 40 138.24 91.91 18.36
CA THR A 40 138.73 91.68 19.72
C THR A 40 138.08 92.66 20.68
N VAL A 41 137.28 92.14 21.62
CA VAL A 41 136.79 92.91 22.79
C VAL A 41 137.68 92.62 23.99
N ARG A 42 137.84 93.59 24.90
CA ARG A 42 138.57 93.41 26.15
C ARG A 42 137.61 93.43 27.35
N THR A 43 137.79 92.52 28.30
CA THR A 43 136.96 92.50 29.52
C THR A 43 137.32 93.66 30.44
N ASP A 44 136.29 94.26 31.06
CA ASP A 44 136.46 95.41 31.95
C ASP A 44 136.90 95.03 33.37
N ASN A 45 136.89 96.00 34.29
CA ASN A 45 137.24 95.81 35.70
C ASN A 45 136.27 94.91 36.49
N THR A 46 135.15 94.51 35.87
CA THR A 46 134.18 93.54 36.40
C THR A 46 134.18 92.22 35.62
N GLY A 47 135.14 92.03 34.70
CA GLY A 47 135.23 90.88 33.81
C GLY A 47 134.16 90.87 32.71
N ALA A 48 133.38 91.94 32.55
CA ALA A 48 132.29 91.99 31.58
C ALA A 48 132.81 92.21 30.16
N TYR A 49 132.17 91.55 29.19
CA TYR A 49 132.37 91.75 27.75
C TYR A 49 131.04 91.97 27.04
N ARG A 50 131.06 92.78 25.98
CA ARG A 50 129.96 92.96 25.05
C ARG A 50 130.52 93.15 23.64
N ILE A 51 130.08 92.32 22.71
CA ILE A 51 130.46 92.38 21.31
C ILE A 51 129.21 92.24 20.44
N GLN A 52 129.20 92.88 19.28
CA GLN A 52 128.19 92.69 18.25
C GLN A 52 128.83 91.99 17.07
N LEU A 53 128.16 90.96 16.57
CA LEU A 53 128.62 90.05 15.52
C LEU A 53 127.47 89.83 14.55
N GLU A 54 127.72 89.87 13.25
CA GLU A 54 126.71 89.50 12.26
C GLU A 54 126.59 87.97 12.13
N GLU A 55 125.57 87.49 11.43
CA GLU A 55 125.39 86.08 11.10
C GLU A 55 126.65 85.46 10.44
N GLY A 56 127.02 84.25 10.85
CA GLY A 56 128.24 83.56 10.40
C GLY A 56 128.85 82.62 11.45
N SER A 57 129.88 81.87 11.04
CA SER A 57 130.61 80.94 11.92
C SER A 57 131.94 81.56 12.39
N TYR A 58 132.16 81.59 13.71
CA TYR A 58 133.28 82.25 14.37
C TYR A 58 134.03 81.30 15.30
N SER A 59 135.36 81.24 15.17
CA SER A 59 136.26 80.66 16.17
C SER A 59 136.49 81.64 17.32
N ILE A 60 136.28 81.19 18.55
CA ILE A 60 136.44 81.98 19.78
C ILE A 60 137.83 81.72 20.36
N THR A 61 138.65 82.76 20.43
CA THR A 61 139.96 82.75 21.08
C THR A 61 139.95 83.70 22.28
N VAL A 62 140.47 83.26 23.43
CA VAL A 62 140.57 84.08 24.65
C VAL A 62 142.01 84.14 25.12
N ALA A 63 142.51 85.35 25.32
CA ALA A 63 143.84 85.63 25.85
C ALA A 63 143.75 86.33 27.23
N ALA A 64 144.19 85.64 28.28
CA ALA A 64 144.16 86.10 29.67
C ALA A 64 145.47 85.74 30.38
N ASN A 65 145.93 86.58 31.31
CA ASN A 65 147.13 86.35 32.14
C ASN A 65 148.37 85.88 31.35
N GLY A 66 148.57 86.43 30.14
CA GLY A 66 149.72 86.12 29.27
C GLY A 66 149.62 84.82 28.47
N ARG A 67 148.49 84.11 28.48
CA ARG A 67 148.23 82.89 27.69
C ARG A 67 147.02 83.08 26.78
N SER A 68 147.00 82.41 25.63
CA SER A 68 145.90 82.47 24.66
C SER A 68 145.49 81.05 24.24
N PHE A 69 144.18 80.79 24.19
CA PHE A 69 143.61 79.50 23.78
C PHE A 69 142.35 79.68 22.92
N VAL A 70 142.13 78.74 22.00
CA VAL A 70 140.87 78.63 21.23
C VAL A 70 139.90 77.76 22.05
N TYR A 71 138.66 78.24 22.22
CA TYR A 71 137.64 77.60 23.06
C TYR A 71 136.57 76.84 22.26
N GLY A 72 136.56 76.98 20.94
CA GLY A 72 135.63 76.33 20.03
C GLY A 72 135.23 77.25 18.89
N ALA A 73 134.29 76.80 18.06
CA ALA A 73 133.61 77.63 17.07
C ALA A 73 132.11 77.66 17.35
N VAL A 74 131.47 78.78 17.03
CA VAL A 74 130.01 78.97 17.12
C VAL A 74 129.47 79.52 15.81
N THR A 75 128.32 79.05 15.37
CA THR A 75 127.56 79.60 14.25
C THR A 75 126.42 80.47 14.79
N LEU A 76 126.20 81.63 14.15
CA LEU A 76 125.11 82.55 14.43
C LEU A 76 124.24 82.67 13.18
N ASP A 77 122.94 82.44 13.32
CA ASP A 77 121.93 82.52 12.25
C ASP A 77 120.80 83.51 12.58
N ASP A 78 119.77 83.58 11.73
CA ASP A 78 118.61 84.47 11.88
C ASP A 78 117.67 84.08 13.03
N THR A 79 117.84 82.88 13.62
CA THR A 79 117.14 82.44 14.83
C THR A 79 117.92 82.74 16.12
N THR A 80 119.21 83.08 16.00
CA THR A 80 120.15 83.17 17.13
C THR A 80 119.99 84.46 17.94
N GLY A 81 119.26 84.38 19.06
CA GLY A 81 119.04 85.51 19.97
C GLY A 81 120.27 85.93 20.82
N PRO A 82 120.26 87.15 21.42
CA PRO A 82 121.35 87.65 22.25
C PRO A 82 121.72 86.71 23.41
N SER A 83 122.98 86.27 23.45
CA SER A 83 123.43 85.14 24.27
C SER A 83 124.82 85.34 24.87
N THR A 84 125.21 84.51 25.85
CA THR A 84 126.60 84.41 26.32
C THR A 84 127.42 83.44 25.45
N LEU A 85 128.74 83.62 25.38
CA LEU A 85 129.65 82.68 24.68
C LEU A 85 129.47 81.24 25.17
N ASN A 86 129.24 81.05 26.47
CA ASN A 86 129.08 79.73 27.10
C ASN A 86 127.74 79.04 26.75
N GLN A 87 126.72 79.79 26.33
CA GLN A 87 125.47 79.20 25.84
C GLN A 87 125.62 78.76 24.38
N LEU A 88 126.19 79.63 23.53
CA LEU A 88 126.43 79.34 22.12
C LEU A 88 127.34 78.10 21.93
N LEU A 89 128.43 78.02 22.71
CA LEU A 89 129.32 76.86 22.76
C LEU A 89 128.66 75.57 23.28
N LYS A 90 127.52 75.64 23.98
CA LYS A 90 126.75 74.46 24.42
C LYS A 90 125.69 74.04 23.42
N GLN A 91 124.98 75.00 22.81
CA GLN A 91 123.91 74.73 21.86
C GLN A 91 124.41 73.97 20.64
N GLN A 92 125.54 74.40 20.06
CA GLN A 92 126.14 73.76 18.89
C GLN A 92 126.60 72.31 19.14
N ILE A 93 126.79 71.88 20.39
CA ILE A 93 127.06 70.47 20.71
C ILE A 93 125.77 69.65 20.52
N MET A 94 124.64 70.11 21.06
CA MET A 94 123.36 69.38 20.98
C MET A 94 122.85 69.27 19.53
N GLU A 95 122.99 70.32 18.73
CA GLU A 95 122.56 70.33 17.32
C GLU A 95 123.43 69.40 16.45
N SER A 96 124.67 69.10 16.87
CA SER A 96 125.55 68.15 16.17
C SER A 96 125.17 66.67 16.36
N GLU A 97 124.30 66.33 17.32
CA GLU A 97 123.89 64.94 17.61
C GLU A 97 122.64 64.49 16.83
N LEU A 98 122.04 65.36 16.00
CA LEU A 98 120.89 65.03 15.15
C LEU A 98 121.32 64.29 13.86
N THR A 99 121.41 62.96 13.94
CA THR A 99 121.80 62.11 12.80
C THR A 99 120.64 61.81 11.82
N PRO A 100 120.93 61.52 10.52
CA PRO A 100 119.91 61.20 9.52
C PRO A 100 119.01 60.00 9.86
N ASP A 101 119.48 59.05 10.67
CA ASP A 101 118.77 57.81 11.01
C ASP A 101 117.45 58.09 11.76
N VAL A 102 117.41 59.14 12.58
CA VAL A 102 116.21 59.54 13.34
C VAL A 102 115.08 59.97 12.38
N ILE A 103 115.42 60.65 11.30
CA ILE A 103 114.48 61.08 10.25
C ILE A 103 113.97 59.87 9.46
N LEU A 104 114.85 58.90 9.18
CA LEU A 104 114.48 57.65 8.51
C LEU A 104 113.47 56.85 9.34
N TYR A 105 113.74 56.70 10.65
CA TYR A 105 112.90 55.99 11.60
C TYR A 105 111.49 56.61 11.72
N PHE A 106 111.39 57.94 11.80
CA PHE A 106 110.09 58.61 11.84
C PHE A 106 109.26 58.40 10.56
N ARG A 107 109.90 58.45 9.38
CA ARG A 107 109.23 58.17 8.11
C ARG A 107 108.74 56.70 8.05
N GLN A 108 109.53 55.76 8.57
CA GLN A 108 109.15 54.35 8.63
C GLN A 108 107.92 54.13 9.53
N ILE A 109 107.80 54.83 10.66
CA ILE A 109 106.60 54.80 11.51
C ILE A 109 105.36 55.32 10.75
N GLN A 110 105.46 56.45 10.05
CA GLN A 110 104.33 56.98 9.27
C GLN A 110 103.86 55.99 8.19
N GLN A 111 104.79 55.30 7.51
CA GLN A 111 104.47 54.29 6.52
C GLN A 111 103.82 53.04 7.15
N GLN A 112 104.27 52.61 8.34
CA GLN A 112 103.66 51.50 9.07
C GLN A 112 102.20 51.83 9.46
N VAL A 113 101.94 53.00 10.04
CA VAL A 113 100.58 53.43 10.43
C VAL A 113 99.63 53.50 9.22
N ALA A 114 100.13 53.89 8.04
CA ALA A 114 99.34 53.88 6.81
C ALA A 114 98.97 52.44 6.37
N ASN A 115 99.90 51.49 6.46
CA ASN A 115 99.68 50.07 6.16
C ASN A 115 98.71 49.42 7.17
N ASP A 116 98.87 49.74 8.46
CA ASP A 116 98.00 49.23 9.53
C ASP A 116 96.56 49.73 9.34
N LEU A 117 96.37 51.02 9.05
CA LEU A 117 95.05 51.60 8.77
C LEU A 117 94.39 50.99 7.53
N ALA A 118 95.15 50.68 6.48
CA ALA A 118 94.64 49.96 5.31
C ALA A 118 94.21 48.53 5.68
N THR A 119 95.02 47.83 6.49
CA THR A 119 94.75 46.47 6.95
C THR A 119 93.51 46.41 7.85
N ILE A 120 93.35 47.36 8.77
CA ILE A 120 92.17 47.49 9.64
C ILE A 120 90.89 47.68 8.80
N LYS A 121 90.91 48.52 7.77
CA LYS A 121 89.76 48.71 6.88
C LYS A 121 89.40 47.45 6.09
N VAL A 122 90.38 46.66 5.66
CA VAL A 122 90.11 45.35 5.02
C VAL A 122 89.49 44.37 6.02
N LEU A 123 89.98 44.35 7.26
CA LEU A 123 89.45 43.51 8.33
C LEU A 123 88.01 43.91 8.72
N GLU A 124 87.73 45.21 8.86
CA GLU A 124 86.40 45.76 9.12
C GLU A 124 85.38 45.35 8.05
N ASN A 125 85.73 45.51 6.77
CA ASN A 125 84.88 45.06 5.66
C ASN A 125 84.68 43.54 5.66
N SER A 126 85.73 42.75 5.95
CA SER A 126 85.66 41.29 6.07
C SER A 126 84.74 40.85 7.21
N THR A 127 84.83 41.52 8.37
CA THR A 127 83.95 41.27 9.53
C THR A 127 82.51 41.63 9.22
N SER A 128 82.26 42.77 8.56
CA SER A 128 80.92 43.19 8.13
C SER A 128 80.29 42.18 7.17
N ASN A 129 81.03 41.78 6.12
CA ASN A 129 80.58 40.76 5.17
C ASN A 129 80.33 39.40 5.86
N SER A 130 81.17 39.02 6.82
CA SER A 130 80.97 37.78 7.61
C SER A 130 79.71 37.84 8.47
N ALA A 131 79.40 39.00 9.06
CA ALA A 131 78.18 39.21 9.83
C ALA A 131 76.92 39.19 8.94
N ILE A 132 77.00 39.74 7.73
CA ILE A 132 75.93 39.68 6.72
C ILE A 132 75.68 38.22 6.30
N SER A 133 76.74 37.47 5.96
CA SER A 133 76.63 36.03 5.63
C SER A 133 76.03 35.21 6.78
N ALA A 134 76.46 35.44 8.03
CA ALA A 134 75.87 34.80 9.20
C ALA A 134 74.38 35.18 9.41
N GLY A 135 74.00 36.41 9.06
CA GLY A 135 72.61 36.86 9.00
C GLY A 135 71.79 36.07 7.98
N HIS A 136 72.30 35.93 6.75
CA HIS A 136 71.65 35.12 5.71
C HIS A 136 71.49 33.66 6.13
N SER A 137 72.55 32.99 6.60
CA SER A 137 72.46 31.59 7.03
C SER A 137 71.52 31.37 8.23
N ARG A 138 71.38 32.37 9.13
CA ARG A 138 70.38 32.34 10.22
C ARG A 138 68.96 32.41 9.67
N ASP A 139 68.72 33.25 8.67
CA ASP A 139 67.37 33.46 8.14
C ASP A 139 66.97 32.37 7.13
N GLU A 140 67.93 31.77 6.41
CA GLU A 140 67.78 30.49 5.70
C GLU A 140 67.39 29.35 6.67
N ALA A 141 68.11 29.22 7.79
CA ALA A 141 67.80 28.20 8.81
C ALA A 141 66.41 28.38 9.44
N ARG A 142 65.92 29.63 9.53
CA ARG A 142 64.54 29.94 9.95
C ARG A 142 63.52 29.54 8.87
N GLN A 143 63.81 29.77 7.60
CA GLN A 143 62.93 29.33 6.52
C GLN A 143 62.82 27.80 6.49
N TYR A 144 63.95 27.08 6.54
CA TYR A 144 63.94 25.61 6.62
C TYR A 144 63.15 25.07 7.84
N ALA A 145 63.17 25.76 8.98
CA ALA A 145 62.38 25.39 10.14
C ALA A 145 60.87 25.60 9.92
N SER A 146 60.48 26.64 9.17
CA SER A 146 59.08 26.86 8.76
C SER A 146 58.64 25.80 7.74
N ASP A 147 59.41 25.58 6.69
CA ASP A 147 59.13 24.61 5.63
C ASP A 147 58.97 23.18 6.20
N LEU A 148 59.80 22.82 7.19
CA LEU A 148 59.70 21.55 7.92
C LEU A 148 58.43 21.47 8.79
N SER A 149 58.01 22.58 9.40
CA SER A 149 56.75 22.65 10.17
C SER A 149 55.54 22.43 9.25
N ASP A 150 55.51 23.10 8.11
CA ASP A 150 54.42 23.00 7.14
C ASP A 150 54.38 21.63 6.46
N ALA A 151 55.54 21.06 6.12
CA ALA A 151 55.67 19.69 5.63
C ALA A 151 55.18 18.66 6.68
N LEU A 152 55.48 18.87 7.97
CA LEU A 152 55.00 18.00 9.05
C LEU A 152 53.48 18.15 9.28
N ALA A 153 52.91 19.34 9.10
CA ALA A 153 51.47 19.56 9.14
C ALA A 153 50.76 18.85 7.97
N LEU A 154 51.28 18.98 6.75
CA LEU A 154 50.77 18.27 5.57
C LEU A 154 50.88 16.73 5.73
N ALA A 155 51.99 16.24 6.25
CA ALA A 155 52.19 14.81 6.52
C ALA A 155 51.29 14.26 7.65
N LYS A 156 50.82 15.11 8.58
CA LYS A 156 49.72 14.74 9.50
C LYS A 156 48.41 14.64 8.74
N GLY A 157 48.02 15.68 8.00
CA GLY A 157 46.78 15.68 7.21
C GLY A 157 46.62 14.46 6.30
N TYR A 158 47.67 14.07 5.57
CA TYR A 158 47.64 12.84 4.76
C TYR A 158 47.50 11.55 5.58
N ARG A 159 48.11 11.46 6.76
CA ARG A 159 47.94 10.30 7.66
C ARG A 159 46.51 10.23 8.17
N ASP A 160 45.95 11.36 8.56
CA ASP A 160 44.65 11.44 9.19
C ASP A 160 43.56 11.11 8.12
N THR A 161 43.68 11.64 6.90
CA THR A 161 42.87 11.22 5.73
C THR A 161 43.01 9.73 5.40
N ALA A 162 44.20 9.14 5.58
CA ALA A 162 44.39 7.70 5.37
C ALA A 162 43.74 6.85 6.47
N VAL A 163 43.68 7.34 7.71
CA VAL A 163 42.92 6.72 8.81
C VAL A 163 41.41 6.79 8.53
N ASP A 164 40.89 7.95 8.12
CA ASP A 164 39.47 8.10 7.74
C ASP A 164 39.11 7.14 6.59
N SER A 165 39.97 7.05 5.57
CA SER A 165 39.79 6.14 4.44
C SER A 165 39.81 4.66 4.85
N ALA A 166 40.68 4.29 5.80
CA ALA A 166 40.75 2.93 6.33
C ALA A 166 39.52 2.58 7.20
N THR A 167 39.02 3.53 7.98
CA THR A 167 37.78 3.39 8.77
C THR A 167 36.58 3.19 7.85
N ALA A 168 36.40 4.04 6.85
CA ALA A 168 35.31 3.91 5.87
C ALA A 168 35.38 2.58 5.09
N ALA A 169 36.59 2.08 4.79
CA ALA A 169 36.76 0.76 4.19
C ALA A 169 36.35 -0.39 5.13
N ALA A 170 36.64 -0.27 6.44
CA ALA A 170 36.22 -1.25 7.44
C ALA A 170 34.70 -1.24 7.69
N GLU A 171 34.07 -0.07 7.73
CA GLU A 171 32.61 0.09 7.80
C GLU A 171 31.93 -0.49 6.56
N SER A 172 32.47 -0.23 5.36
CA SER A 172 32.00 -0.84 4.10
C SER A 172 32.08 -2.37 4.13
N ALA A 173 33.18 -2.94 4.64
CA ALA A 173 33.32 -4.39 4.82
C ALA A 173 32.29 -4.96 5.81
N ALA A 174 32.01 -4.26 6.92
CA ALA A 174 30.96 -4.65 7.86
C ALA A 174 29.55 -4.61 7.23
N HIS A 175 29.27 -3.60 6.40
CA HIS A 175 28.01 -3.53 5.64
C HIS A 175 27.86 -4.65 4.60
N VAL A 176 28.95 -5.11 3.99
CA VAL A 176 28.93 -6.28 3.09
C VAL A 176 28.58 -7.56 3.87
N LEU A 177 29.21 -7.79 5.03
CA LEU A 177 28.92 -8.96 5.88
C LEU A 177 27.47 -8.97 6.40
N GLU A 178 26.93 -7.80 6.76
CA GLU A 178 25.52 -7.68 7.15
C GLU A 178 24.57 -7.92 5.97
N SER A 179 24.93 -7.44 4.77
CA SER A 179 24.17 -7.69 3.56
C SER A 179 24.14 -9.18 3.19
N GLU A 180 25.27 -9.88 3.33
CA GLU A 180 25.37 -11.33 3.17
C GLU A 180 24.50 -12.08 4.19
N ARG A 181 24.53 -11.66 5.47
CA ARG A 181 23.68 -12.22 6.53
C ARG A 181 22.19 -12.06 6.21
N ILE A 182 21.78 -10.91 5.69
CA ILE A 182 20.39 -10.64 5.25
C ILE A 182 20.01 -11.51 4.03
N VAL A 183 20.91 -11.67 3.04
CA VAL A 183 20.67 -12.55 1.89
C VAL A 183 20.49 -14.00 2.32
N ILE A 184 21.31 -14.50 3.25
CA ILE A 184 21.19 -15.85 3.81
C ILE A 184 19.87 -16.01 4.58
N ALA A 185 19.48 -15.02 5.39
CA ALA A 185 18.20 -15.04 6.10
C ALA A 185 16.99 -15.08 5.14
N ASN A 186 17.03 -14.28 4.07
CA ASN A 186 16.00 -14.25 3.03
C ASN A 186 15.93 -15.57 2.24
N ALA A 187 17.07 -16.19 1.92
CA ALA A 187 17.11 -17.50 1.26
C ALA A 187 16.49 -18.60 2.13
N ASN A 188 16.79 -18.61 3.43
CA ASN A 188 16.19 -19.54 4.39
C ASN A 188 14.67 -19.32 4.55
N ALA A 189 14.23 -18.05 4.59
CA ALA A 189 12.80 -17.71 4.64
C ALA A 189 12.05 -18.16 3.37
N ALA A 190 12.66 -18.00 2.19
CA ALA A 190 12.10 -18.48 0.93
C ALA A 190 11.96 -20.01 0.91
N ALA A 191 13.00 -20.75 1.32
CA ALA A 191 12.97 -22.22 1.41
C ALA A 191 11.91 -22.73 2.40
N LEU A 192 11.74 -22.06 3.55
CA LEU A 192 10.67 -22.37 4.49
C LEU A 192 9.27 -22.08 3.91
N SER A 193 9.13 -20.99 3.15
CA SER A 193 7.87 -20.67 2.45
C SER A 193 7.52 -21.71 1.38
N GLU A 194 8.50 -22.22 0.64
CA GLU A 194 8.32 -23.30 -0.34
C GLU A 194 7.89 -24.61 0.34
N ALA A 195 8.56 -24.99 1.44
CA ALA A 195 8.21 -26.17 2.23
C ALA A 195 6.78 -26.09 2.79
N ASN A 196 6.38 -24.92 3.32
CA ASN A 196 5.02 -24.66 3.79
C ASN A 196 4.00 -24.75 2.64
N ALA A 197 4.29 -24.17 1.47
CA ALA A 197 3.42 -24.25 0.30
C ALA A 197 3.22 -25.70 -0.19
N LEU A 198 4.28 -26.52 -0.17
CA LEU A 198 4.20 -27.95 -0.47
C LEU A 198 3.36 -28.71 0.58
N GLN A 199 3.50 -28.38 1.87
CA GLN A 199 2.68 -28.96 2.93
C GLN A 199 1.19 -28.62 2.77
N TYR A 200 0.85 -27.35 2.51
CA TYR A 200 -0.54 -26.93 2.25
C TYR A 200 -1.13 -27.60 1.01
N LYS A 201 -0.35 -27.73 -0.08
CA LYS A 201 -0.76 -28.48 -1.28
C LYS A 201 -1.09 -29.93 -0.94
N ASN A 202 -0.26 -30.59 -0.13
CA ASN A 202 -0.46 -31.99 0.25
C ASN A 202 -1.70 -32.16 1.16
N TYR A 203 -1.93 -31.26 2.12
CA TYR A 203 -3.15 -31.28 2.93
C TYR A 203 -4.42 -31.00 2.11
N ALA A 204 -4.38 -30.05 1.17
CA ALA A 204 -5.49 -29.78 0.26
C ALA A 204 -5.82 -31.01 -0.61
N GLN A 205 -4.79 -31.73 -1.10
CA GLN A 205 -4.98 -32.97 -1.85
C GLN A 205 -5.54 -34.10 -0.99
N SER A 206 -5.09 -34.25 0.27
CA SER A 206 -5.64 -35.26 1.20
C SER A 206 -7.12 -34.98 1.48
N ALA A 207 -7.47 -33.75 1.87
CA ALA A 207 -8.84 -33.34 2.12
C ALA A 207 -9.76 -33.51 0.90
N ALA A 208 -9.26 -33.23 -0.31
CA ALA A 208 -10.01 -33.48 -1.55
C ALA A 208 -10.24 -34.99 -1.81
N ASN A 209 -9.23 -35.82 -1.56
CA ASN A 209 -9.34 -37.27 -1.69
C ASN A 209 -10.31 -37.86 -0.65
N GLU A 210 -10.22 -37.43 0.61
CA GLU A 210 -11.10 -37.83 1.71
C GLU A 210 -12.56 -37.41 1.44
N ALA A 211 -12.79 -36.17 1.01
CA ALA A 211 -14.13 -35.69 0.65
C ALA A 211 -14.73 -36.46 -0.54
N SER A 212 -13.91 -36.80 -1.55
CA SER A 212 -14.33 -37.61 -2.69
C SER A 212 -14.72 -39.04 -2.26
N THR A 213 -13.91 -39.67 -1.40
CA THR A 213 -14.20 -40.99 -0.82
C THR A 213 -15.49 -40.98 0.00
N LEU A 214 -15.66 -40.03 0.92
CA LEU A 214 -16.88 -39.89 1.72
C LEU A 214 -18.12 -39.63 0.87
N ALA A 215 -18.01 -38.83 -0.20
CA ALA A 215 -19.10 -38.61 -1.14
C ALA A 215 -19.48 -39.90 -1.90
N ALA A 216 -18.51 -40.71 -2.30
CA ALA A 216 -18.74 -42.02 -2.92
C ALA A 216 -19.38 -43.01 -1.95
N GLU A 217 -18.90 -43.11 -0.70
CA GLU A 217 -19.45 -43.98 0.35
C GLU A 217 -20.89 -43.61 0.73
N GLN A 218 -21.18 -42.31 0.91
CA GLN A 218 -22.54 -41.83 1.15
C GLN A 218 -23.47 -42.12 -0.03
N THR A 219 -22.97 -42.01 -1.27
CA THR A 219 -23.73 -42.31 -2.48
C THR A 219 -24.02 -43.81 -2.58
N ALA A 220 -23.02 -44.66 -2.37
CA ALA A 220 -23.18 -46.11 -2.34
C ALA A 220 -24.16 -46.56 -1.22
N THR A 221 -24.10 -45.91 -0.05
CA THR A 221 -25.02 -46.16 1.07
C THR A 221 -26.46 -45.76 0.73
N LYS A 222 -26.67 -44.60 0.11
CA LYS A 222 -27.98 -44.15 -0.37
C LYS A 222 -28.55 -45.07 -1.45
N ILE A 223 -27.74 -45.49 -2.42
CA ILE A 223 -28.13 -46.45 -3.46
C ILE A 223 -28.51 -47.80 -2.82
N LYS A 224 -27.69 -48.33 -1.90
CA LYS A 224 -27.98 -49.59 -1.19
C LYS A 224 -29.27 -49.52 -0.38
N LEU A 225 -29.55 -48.39 0.26
CA LEU A 225 -30.81 -48.18 0.99
C LEU A 225 -32.01 -48.09 0.03
N ALA A 226 -31.90 -47.31 -1.06
CA ALA A 226 -32.96 -47.20 -2.07
C ALA A 226 -33.29 -48.55 -2.71
N VAL A 227 -32.26 -49.31 -3.14
CA VAL A 227 -32.42 -50.66 -3.71
C VAL A 227 -33.08 -51.61 -2.69
N LYS A 228 -32.73 -51.53 -1.39
CA LYS A 228 -33.45 -52.30 -0.37
C LYS A 228 -34.90 -51.84 -0.22
N THR A 229 -35.19 -50.54 -0.15
CA THR A 229 -36.55 -50.02 -0.03
C THR A 229 -37.43 -50.39 -1.23
N ASP A 230 -36.87 -50.40 -2.44
CA ASP A 230 -37.59 -50.80 -3.65
C ASP A 230 -37.79 -52.32 -3.73
N ALA A 231 -36.82 -53.13 -3.24
CA ALA A 231 -36.99 -54.58 -3.09
C ALA A 231 -38.04 -54.93 -2.03
N ASP A 232 -38.00 -54.28 -0.86
CA ASP A 232 -39.00 -54.46 0.21
C ASP A 232 -40.41 -54.06 -0.27
N ARG A 233 -40.52 -53.03 -1.12
CA ARG A 233 -41.80 -52.64 -1.77
C ARG A 233 -42.27 -53.64 -2.83
N ALA A 234 -41.35 -54.20 -3.61
CA ALA A 234 -41.67 -55.24 -4.59
C ALA A 234 -42.17 -56.52 -3.92
N GLU A 235 -41.61 -56.87 -2.76
CA GLU A 235 -42.05 -58.01 -1.96
C GLU A 235 -43.44 -57.78 -1.35
N ALA A 236 -43.70 -56.61 -0.75
CA ALA A 236 -45.04 -56.26 -0.28
C ALA A 236 -46.09 -56.30 -1.42
N ALA A 237 -45.74 -55.80 -2.61
CA ALA A 237 -46.61 -55.86 -3.78
C ALA A 237 -46.84 -57.30 -4.30
N ARG A 238 -45.93 -58.24 -4.02
CA ARG A 238 -46.12 -59.68 -4.28
C ARG A 238 -47.13 -60.29 -3.31
N GLU A 239 -47.00 -59.98 -2.02
CA GLU A 239 -47.93 -60.44 -0.97
C GLU A 239 -49.34 -59.87 -1.15
N ASP A 240 -49.48 -58.59 -1.51
CA ASP A 240 -50.75 -57.96 -1.88
C ASP A 240 -51.39 -58.66 -3.09
N ALA A 241 -50.59 -59.01 -4.12
CA ALA A 241 -51.08 -59.69 -5.32
C ALA A 241 -51.54 -61.13 -5.04
N GLU A 242 -50.82 -61.89 -4.21
CA GLU A 242 -51.21 -63.24 -3.79
C GLU A 242 -52.47 -63.23 -2.89
N THR A 243 -52.61 -62.21 -2.05
CA THR A 243 -53.82 -61.96 -1.25
C THR A 243 -55.01 -61.62 -2.16
N ALA A 244 -54.81 -60.77 -3.16
CA ALA A 244 -55.83 -60.41 -4.14
C ALA A 244 -56.25 -61.62 -5.00
N GLN A 245 -55.30 -62.45 -5.44
CA GLN A 245 -55.60 -63.70 -6.16
C GLN A 245 -56.43 -64.65 -5.29
N SER A 246 -56.04 -64.86 -4.03
CA SER A 246 -56.78 -65.70 -3.08
C SER A 246 -58.22 -65.22 -2.86
N ALA A 247 -58.44 -63.90 -2.84
CA ALA A 247 -59.77 -63.30 -2.76
C ALA A 247 -60.59 -63.47 -4.05
N VAL A 248 -59.95 -63.39 -5.22
CA VAL A 248 -60.58 -63.67 -6.52
C VAL A 248 -60.98 -65.15 -6.64
N ASP A 249 -60.11 -66.08 -6.23
CA ASP A 249 -60.39 -67.51 -6.25
C ASP A 249 -61.56 -67.86 -5.31
N THR A 250 -61.54 -67.32 -4.09
CA THR A 250 -62.67 -67.43 -3.13
C THR A 250 -63.97 -66.88 -3.71
N GLN A 251 -63.91 -65.75 -4.42
CA GLN A 251 -65.09 -65.15 -5.06
C GLN A 251 -65.58 -65.97 -6.27
N ALA A 252 -64.68 -66.63 -7.00
CA ALA A 252 -65.03 -67.52 -8.11
C ALA A 252 -65.75 -68.78 -7.60
N ASP A 253 -65.26 -69.40 -6.52
CA ASP A 253 -65.93 -70.53 -5.86
C ASP A 253 -67.31 -70.15 -5.31
N GLU A 254 -67.45 -68.97 -4.71
CA GLU A 254 -68.74 -68.43 -4.27
C GLU A 254 -69.72 -68.20 -5.45
N VAL A 255 -69.23 -67.72 -6.60
CA VAL A 255 -70.04 -67.59 -7.83
C VAL A 255 -70.44 -68.97 -8.37
N ASN A 256 -69.56 -69.97 -8.33
CA ASN A 256 -69.86 -71.35 -8.73
C ASN A 256 -70.91 -72.00 -7.81
N ARG A 257 -70.83 -71.75 -6.50
CA ARG A 257 -71.84 -72.17 -5.50
C ARG A 257 -73.20 -71.53 -5.80
N LEU A 258 -73.23 -70.20 -5.95
CA LEU A 258 -74.46 -69.45 -6.26
C LEU A 258 -75.08 -69.88 -7.60
N HIS A 259 -74.27 -70.14 -8.62
CA HIS A 259 -74.75 -70.67 -9.90
C HIS A 259 -75.43 -72.04 -9.74
N THR A 260 -74.84 -72.92 -8.91
CA THR A 260 -75.39 -74.24 -8.59
C THR A 260 -76.74 -74.12 -7.84
N GLU A 261 -76.83 -73.21 -6.87
CA GLU A 261 -78.07 -72.95 -6.13
C GLU A 261 -79.17 -72.34 -7.01
N VAL A 262 -78.84 -71.39 -7.89
CA VAL A 262 -79.77 -70.86 -8.88
C VAL A 262 -80.28 -71.97 -9.83
N GLY A 263 -79.41 -72.90 -10.22
CA GLY A 263 -79.80 -74.09 -10.98
C GLY A 263 -80.80 -74.99 -10.23
N GLN A 264 -80.57 -75.26 -8.95
CA GLN A 264 -81.48 -76.04 -8.10
C GLN A 264 -82.82 -75.33 -7.84
N LEU A 265 -82.81 -74.01 -7.67
CA LEU A 265 -84.02 -73.19 -7.55
C LEU A 265 -84.82 -73.18 -8.86
N ALA A 266 -84.16 -73.09 -10.02
CA ALA A 266 -84.82 -73.18 -11.32
C ALA A 266 -85.47 -74.55 -11.55
N LEU A 267 -84.80 -75.65 -11.19
CA LEU A 267 -85.36 -77.00 -11.23
C LEU A 267 -86.57 -77.15 -10.29
N SER A 268 -86.49 -76.56 -9.10
CA SER A 268 -87.57 -76.57 -8.10
C SER A 268 -88.79 -75.79 -8.60
N ALA A 269 -88.60 -74.60 -9.18
CA ALA A 269 -89.66 -73.80 -9.79
C ALA A 269 -90.31 -74.49 -11.00
N ALA A 270 -89.52 -75.19 -11.84
CA ALA A 270 -90.04 -76.01 -12.91
C ALA A 270 -90.90 -77.18 -12.38
N GLY A 271 -90.47 -77.81 -11.29
CA GLY A 271 -91.25 -78.83 -10.57
C GLY A 271 -92.58 -78.28 -10.06
N SER A 272 -92.56 -77.14 -9.36
CA SER A 272 -93.78 -76.47 -8.87
C SER A 272 -94.74 -76.07 -10.01
N SER A 273 -94.21 -75.62 -11.15
CA SER A 273 -95.00 -75.32 -12.35
C SER A 273 -95.71 -76.56 -12.90
N ASN A 274 -95.00 -77.70 -12.96
CA ASN A 274 -95.59 -78.98 -13.37
C ASN A 274 -96.67 -79.47 -12.39
N SER A 275 -96.45 -79.33 -11.08
CA SER A 275 -97.48 -79.64 -10.07
C SER A 275 -98.72 -78.74 -10.20
N ALA A 276 -98.55 -77.45 -10.49
CA ALA A 276 -99.68 -76.55 -10.73
C ALA A 276 -100.48 -76.94 -11.99
N ALA A 277 -99.79 -77.36 -13.07
CA ALA A 277 -100.44 -77.87 -14.29
C ALA A 277 -101.19 -79.21 -14.05
N GLN A 278 -100.64 -80.08 -13.20
CA GLN A 278 -101.32 -81.29 -12.76
C GLN A 278 -102.60 -80.95 -11.97
N SER A 279 -102.53 -80.08 -10.96
CA SER A 279 -103.71 -79.69 -10.16
C SER A 279 -104.78 -78.95 -10.97
N ALA A 280 -104.40 -78.21 -12.02
CA ALA A 280 -105.36 -77.66 -12.98
C ALA A 280 -106.10 -78.77 -13.76
N THR A 281 -105.39 -79.84 -14.15
CA THR A 281 -105.95 -81.02 -14.83
C THR A 281 -106.87 -81.83 -13.91
N GLU A 282 -106.49 -81.98 -12.64
CA GLU A 282 -107.30 -82.62 -11.59
C GLU A 282 -108.57 -81.81 -11.26
N SER A 283 -108.49 -80.48 -11.29
CA SER A 283 -109.63 -79.58 -11.14
C SER A 283 -110.62 -79.69 -12.31
N GLU A 284 -110.13 -79.68 -13.55
CA GLU A 284 -110.95 -79.90 -14.74
C GLU A 284 -111.58 -81.31 -14.75
N SER A 285 -110.86 -82.33 -14.30
CA SER A 285 -111.39 -83.69 -14.12
C SER A 285 -112.52 -83.72 -13.08
N SER A 286 -112.35 -83.01 -11.97
CA SER A 286 -113.35 -82.88 -10.89
C SER A 286 -114.61 -82.15 -11.36
N LYS A 287 -114.45 -81.08 -12.16
CA LYS A 287 -115.54 -80.36 -12.84
C LYS A 287 -116.31 -81.27 -13.80
N ASN A 288 -115.62 -82.12 -14.55
CA ASN A 288 -116.26 -83.08 -15.44
C ASN A 288 -117.00 -84.19 -14.66
N ALA A 289 -116.44 -84.68 -13.55
CA ALA A 289 -117.15 -85.60 -12.66
C ALA A 289 -118.43 -84.97 -12.05
N ALA A 290 -118.37 -83.70 -11.64
CA ALA A 290 -119.55 -82.97 -11.15
C ALA A 290 -120.63 -82.79 -12.26
N ALA A 291 -120.22 -82.56 -13.51
CA ALA A 291 -121.13 -82.51 -14.65
C ALA A 291 -121.79 -83.87 -14.95
N GLN A 292 -121.04 -84.98 -14.82
CA GLN A 292 -121.58 -86.34 -14.91
C GLN A 292 -122.56 -86.65 -13.77
N SER A 293 -122.24 -86.25 -12.52
CA SER A 293 -123.18 -86.36 -11.39
C SER A 293 -124.47 -85.56 -11.61
N LYS A 294 -124.39 -84.38 -12.23
CA LYS A 294 -125.58 -83.61 -12.66
C LYS A 294 -126.41 -84.37 -13.71
N GLN A 295 -125.77 -85.00 -14.69
CA GLN A 295 -126.47 -85.84 -15.67
C GLN A 295 -127.11 -87.08 -15.02
N ALA A 296 -126.42 -87.72 -14.08
CA ALA A 296 -126.96 -88.85 -13.31
C ALA A 296 -128.17 -88.45 -12.44
N ALA A 297 -128.16 -87.25 -11.84
CA ALA A 297 -129.30 -86.71 -11.10
C ALA A 297 -130.51 -86.42 -12.03
N VAL A 298 -130.28 -85.91 -13.24
CA VAL A 298 -131.33 -85.72 -14.26
C VAL A 298 -131.88 -87.06 -14.75
N ALA A 299 -131.02 -88.07 -14.96
CA ALA A 299 -131.46 -89.42 -15.30
C ALA A 299 -132.28 -90.06 -14.17
N ALA A 300 -131.87 -89.90 -12.91
CA ALA A 300 -132.63 -90.35 -11.75
C ALA A 300 -133.99 -89.65 -11.62
N ALA A 301 -134.07 -88.35 -11.93
CA ALA A 301 -135.34 -87.62 -12.00
C ALA A 301 -136.28 -88.19 -13.07
N SER A 302 -135.77 -88.54 -14.26
CA SER A 302 -136.57 -89.18 -15.31
C SER A 302 -136.94 -90.63 -14.97
N VAL A 303 -136.14 -91.36 -14.18
CA VAL A 303 -136.54 -92.66 -13.62
C VAL A 303 -137.67 -92.51 -12.59
N ALA A 304 -137.65 -91.46 -11.78
CA ALA A 304 -138.75 -91.13 -10.86
C ALA A 304 -140.03 -90.73 -11.62
N GLU A 305 -139.91 -89.94 -12.70
CA GLU A 305 -141.00 -89.58 -13.62
C GLU A 305 -141.62 -90.82 -14.29
N ASN A 306 -140.82 -91.74 -14.80
CA ASN A 306 -141.31 -93.00 -15.35
C ASN A 306 -141.95 -93.91 -14.28
N SER A 307 -141.46 -93.86 -13.03
CA SER A 307 -142.08 -94.54 -11.90
C SER A 307 -143.44 -93.94 -11.52
N ALA A 308 -143.60 -92.61 -11.63
CA ALA A 308 -144.88 -91.93 -11.47
C ALA A 308 -145.87 -92.31 -12.59
N ASN A 309 -145.42 -92.41 -13.84
CA ASN A 309 -146.24 -92.88 -14.95
C ASN A 309 -146.66 -94.35 -14.78
N ALA A 310 -145.80 -95.22 -14.22
CA ALA A 310 -146.19 -96.58 -13.86
C ALA A 310 -147.24 -96.63 -12.73
N ALA A 311 -147.22 -95.68 -11.79
CA ALA A 311 -148.23 -95.56 -10.74
C ALA A 311 -149.61 -95.10 -11.26
N VAL A 312 -149.68 -94.42 -12.42
CA VAL A 312 -150.97 -94.12 -13.09
C VAL A 312 -151.66 -95.40 -13.56
N GLY A 313 -150.90 -96.35 -14.14
CA GLY A 313 -151.45 -97.62 -14.64
C GLY A 313 -152.15 -98.47 -13.57
N PHE A 314 -151.66 -98.45 -12.33
CA PHE A 314 -152.30 -99.14 -11.20
C PHE A 314 -153.47 -98.35 -10.55
N ARG A 315 -153.67 -97.09 -10.93
CA ARG A 315 -154.76 -96.26 -10.41
C ARG A 315 -156.07 -96.54 -11.12
N ASP A 316 -156.02 -96.77 -12.42
CA ASP A 316 -157.22 -96.95 -13.26
C ASP A 316 -157.91 -98.32 -12.99
N GLU A 317 -157.16 -99.36 -12.59
CA GLU A 317 -157.73 -100.62 -12.06
C GLU A 317 -158.31 -100.47 -10.62
N ALA A 318 -157.97 -99.39 -9.90
CA ALA A 318 -158.46 -99.14 -8.54
C ALA A 318 -159.70 -98.24 -8.49
N GLU A 319 -159.94 -97.38 -9.49
CA GLU A 319 -161.09 -96.46 -9.49
C GLU A 319 -162.46 -97.17 -9.62
N GLU A 320 -162.53 -98.36 -10.21
CA GLU A 320 -163.75 -99.19 -10.19
C GLU A 320 -164.12 -99.63 -8.75
N PHE A 321 -163.15 -99.72 -7.84
CA PHE A 321 -163.39 -99.99 -6.42
C PHE A 321 -163.52 -98.71 -5.57
N ALA A 322 -162.82 -97.63 -5.96
CA ALA A 322 -162.75 -96.36 -5.23
C ALA A 322 -163.93 -95.40 -5.47
N ALA A 323 -164.88 -95.72 -6.36
CA ALA A 323 -166.13 -94.98 -6.60
C ALA A 323 -167.09 -94.85 -5.39
N ARG A 324 -166.59 -95.03 -4.15
CA ARG A 324 -167.29 -94.87 -2.87
C ARG A 324 -166.51 -94.10 -1.78
N ALA A 325 -165.28 -93.60 -2.03
CA ALA A 325 -164.50 -92.82 -1.04
C ALA A 325 -163.65 -91.70 -1.68
N LYS A 326 -163.54 -90.51 -1.04
CA LYS A 326 -163.21 -89.22 -1.70
C LYS A 326 -162.39 -88.26 -0.80
N VAL A 327 -161.47 -87.47 -1.38
CA VAL A 327 -160.75 -86.26 -0.83
C VAL A 327 -159.50 -86.44 0.08
N SER A 328 -158.35 -85.78 -0.21
CA SER A 328 -157.53 -84.87 0.67
C SER A 328 -156.08 -84.54 0.15
N ALA A 329 -155.39 -83.51 0.68
CA ALA A 329 -154.31 -82.67 0.05
C ALA A 329 -153.22 -82.15 1.06
N GLU A 330 -152.08 -81.45 0.81
CA GLU A 330 -151.12 -81.08 -0.31
C GLU A 330 -149.91 -80.25 0.28
N SER A 331 -149.05 -79.56 -0.55
CA SER A 331 -148.12 -78.40 -0.26
C SER A 331 -146.55 -78.54 -0.32
N ILE A 332 -145.82 -77.39 -0.30
CA ILE A 332 -144.42 -77.06 -0.77
C ILE A 332 -143.88 -75.79 0.01
N ASP A 333 -142.57 -75.48 0.25
CA ASP A 333 -141.57 -74.70 -0.58
C ASP A 333 -140.18 -74.40 0.13
N VAL A 334 -139.25 -73.61 -0.49
CA VAL A 334 -137.87 -73.21 -0.02
C VAL A 334 -137.49 -71.73 -0.32
N SER A 335 -136.80 -70.99 0.58
CA SER A 335 -135.95 -69.82 0.21
C SER A 335 -135.12 -69.17 1.35
N VAL A 336 -133.87 -68.75 1.05
CA VAL A 336 -133.20 -67.45 1.35
C VAL A 336 -131.69 -67.58 1.04
N LEU A 337 -131.16 -66.65 0.25
CA LEU A 337 -129.75 -66.56 -0.18
C LEU A 337 -129.27 -65.10 0.02
N GLU A 338 -128.06 -64.77 -0.45
CA GLU A 338 -127.65 -63.38 -0.78
C GLU A 338 -127.55 -62.32 0.35
N GLU A 339 -126.64 -62.49 1.32
CA GLU A 339 -126.05 -61.31 1.99
C GLU A 339 -124.52 -61.34 2.25
N ARG A 340 -123.75 -60.92 1.22
CA ARG A 340 -122.55 -60.02 1.26
C ARG A 340 -121.41 -60.40 2.25
N ILE A 341 -120.21 -60.90 1.89
CA ILE A 341 -119.30 -60.81 0.72
C ILE A 341 -118.50 -59.46 0.62
N ASN A 342 -117.15 -59.55 0.70
CA ASN A 342 -116.05 -58.53 0.59
C ASN A 342 -115.91 -57.43 1.70
N GLU A 343 -114.78 -56.77 2.04
CA GLU A 343 -113.28 -56.91 1.88
C GLU A 343 -112.53 -56.03 2.95
N LYS A 344 -111.20 -55.96 3.26
CA LYS A 344 -109.83 -55.95 2.61
C LYS A 344 -109.42 -54.59 1.96
N VAL A 345 -108.17 -54.05 2.02
CA VAL A 345 -106.88 -54.37 2.73
C VAL A 345 -106.07 -53.06 3.07
N SER A 346 -104.73 -53.05 3.32
CA SER A 346 -103.94 -51.86 3.79
C SER A 346 -102.53 -51.66 3.16
N GLN A 347 -101.96 -50.43 3.33
CA GLN A 347 -100.86 -49.80 2.56
C GLN A 347 -99.45 -49.84 3.21
N THR A 348 -99.33 -50.08 4.51
CA THR A 348 -98.26 -49.55 5.40
C THR A 348 -96.82 -50.10 5.22
N VAL A 349 -96.55 -51.03 4.29
CA VAL A 349 -95.25 -51.74 4.23
C VAL A 349 -94.22 -51.05 3.31
N PHE A 350 -94.65 -50.15 2.43
CA PHE A 350 -93.80 -49.58 1.37
C PHE A 350 -92.83 -48.50 1.86
N ASP A 351 -93.24 -47.66 2.82
CA ASP A 351 -92.55 -46.39 3.13
C ASP A 351 -91.25 -46.55 3.94
N SER A 352 -91.09 -47.67 4.65
CA SER A 352 -89.97 -47.91 5.58
C SER A 352 -88.59 -48.10 4.90
N ALA A 353 -88.54 -48.29 3.57
CA ALA A 353 -87.33 -48.66 2.85
C ALA A 353 -86.40 -47.49 2.46
N LEU A 354 -86.83 -46.23 2.64
CA LEU A 354 -86.18 -45.05 2.00
C LEU A 354 -85.26 -44.24 2.92
N ALA A 355 -85.04 -44.66 4.17
CA ALA A 355 -84.59 -43.80 5.28
C ALA A 355 -83.10 -43.35 5.30
N ASN A 356 -82.24 -43.82 4.39
CA ASN A 356 -80.79 -43.56 4.41
C ASN A 356 -80.24 -42.93 3.11
N LYS A 357 -80.55 -41.64 2.86
CA LYS A 357 -79.90 -40.81 1.83
C LYS A 357 -79.62 -39.40 2.35
N LEU A 358 -78.61 -38.75 1.77
CA LEU A 358 -78.16 -37.40 2.14
C LEU A 358 -79.28 -36.36 1.96
N THR A 359 -79.65 -35.67 3.04
CA THR A 359 -80.70 -34.63 3.01
C THR A 359 -80.17 -33.34 2.38
N ILE A 360 -80.73 -32.98 1.23
CA ILE A 360 -80.59 -31.64 0.64
C ILE A 360 -81.75 -30.79 1.18
N GLN A 361 -81.45 -29.70 1.90
CA GLN A 361 -82.47 -28.76 2.37
C GLN A 361 -82.94 -27.92 1.18
N THR A 362 -84.13 -28.21 0.67
CA THR A 362 -84.73 -27.53 -0.51
C THR A 362 -85.31 -26.14 -0.19
N THR A 363 -85.37 -25.77 1.09
CA THR A 363 -85.77 -24.45 1.57
C THR A 363 -84.55 -23.58 1.94
N PHE A 364 -84.69 -22.27 1.71
CA PHE A 364 -83.67 -21.29 2.09
C PHE A 364 -83.59 -21.13 3.62
N LEU A 365 -82.37 -21.11 4.17
CA LEU A 365 -82.12 -20.82 5.58
C LEU A 365 -82.00 -19.30 5.78
N SER A 366 -83.06 -18.68 6.29
CA SER A 366 -83.17 -17.22 6.47
C SER A 366 -83.11 -16.74 7.92
N THR A 367 -82.92 -17.64 8.89
CA THR A 367 -83.01 -17.36 10.33
C THR A 367 -81.63 -17.27 11.00
N ASP A 368 -81.01 -18.38 11.39
CA ASP A 368 -79.71 -18.43 12.07
C ASP A 368 -78.91 -19.68 11.63
N LEU A 369 -77.67 -19.49 11.19
CA LEU A 369 -76.75 -20.57 10.80
C LEU A 369 -76.38 -21.50 11.99
N ASN A 370 -76.53 -21.04 13.23
CA ASN A 370 -76.34 -21.87 14.42
C ASN A 370 -77.37 -23.00 14.56
N LEU A 371 -78.49 -22.94 13.83
CA LEU A 371 -79.54 -23.97 13.81
C LEU A 371 -79.27 -25.10 12.78
N ALA A 372 -78.28 -24.91 11.89
CA ALA A 372 -77.89 -25.91 10.89
C ALA A 372 -76.96 -26.97 11.51
N ILE A 373 -77.54 -27.85 12.34
CA ILE A 373 -76.82 -28.80 13.20
C ILE A 373 -76.88 -30.26 12.76
N THR A 374 -77.49 -30.57 11.61
CA THR A 374 -77.57 -31.93 11.04
C THR A 374 -76.77 -32.00 9.73
N SER A 375 -76.19 -33.15 9.41
CA SER A 375 -75.39 -33.30 8.18
C SER A 375 -76.22 -33.08 6.92
N GLY A 376 -75.74 -32.23 6.00
CA GLY A 376 -76.46 -31.90 4.77
C GLY A 376 -75.96 -30.62 4.11
N ILE A 377 -76.61 -30.26 3.00
CA ILE A 377 -76.38 -29.01 2.26
C ILE A 377 -77.51 -28.04 2.56
N TYR A 378 -77.14 -26.80 2.91
CA TYR A 378 -78.02 -25.71 3.29
C TYR A 378 -77.84 -24.51 2.36
N HIS A 379 -78.91 -23.75 2.17
CA HIS A 379 -78.95 -22.59 1.27
C HIS A 379 -79.22 -21.29 2.07
N PRO A 380 -78.21 -20.75 2.81
CA PRO A 380 -78.37 -19.54 3.59
C PRO A 380 -78.60 -18.29 2.74
N THR A 381 -79.55 -17.44 3.15
CA THR A 381 -79.77 -16.12 2.55
C THR A 381 -78.94 -15.05 3.25
N ALA A 382 -78.68 -13.93 2.57
CA ALA A 382 -77.93 -12.80 3.15
C ALA A 382 -78.58 -12.14 4.39
N ALA A 383 -79.83 -12.50 4.72
CA ALA A 383 -80.55 -12.04 5.91
C ALA A 383 -80.33 -12.93 7.16
N ALA A 384 -79.69 -14.10 7.01
CA ALA A 384 -79.52 -15.05 8.11
C ALA A 384 -78.48 -14.57 9.14
N LEU A 385 -78.77 -14.79 10.41
CA LEU A 385 -77.90 -14.47 11.53
C LEU A 385 -76.68 -15.40 11.59
N ASN A 386 -75.60 -14.90 12.18
CA ASN A 386 -74.32 -15.59 12.37
C ASN A 386 -73.59 -16.02 11.08
N LEU A 387 -73.91 -15.39 9.95
CA LEU A 387 -73.10 -15.45 8.72
C LEU A 387 -71.67 -14.92 8.93
N PRO A 388 -70.66 -15.47 8.22
CA PRO A 388 -69.32 -14.86 8.14
C PRO A 388 -69.31 -13.58 7.28
N LEU A 389 -70.27 -13.47 6.37
CA LEU A 389 -70.41 -12.42 5.37
C LEU A 389 -71.90 -12.31 5.01
N GLN A 390 -72.49 -11.11 5.07
CA GLN A 390 -73.88 -10.89 4.64
C GLN A 390 -73.98 -10.96 3.10
N ALA A 391 -74.06 -12.19 2.59
CA ALA A 391 -74.08 -12.51 1.17
C ALA A 391 -74.89 -13.81 0.95
N LEU A 392 -75.30 -14.06 -0.29
CA LEU A 392 -75.78 -15.37 -0.69
C LEU A 392 -74.62 -16.37 -0.73
N GLY A 393 -74.90 -17.62 -0.35
CA GLY A 393 -73.91 -18.69 -0.36
C GLY A 393 -74.54 -20.08 -0.25
N VAL A 394 -73.69 -21.09 -0.34
CA VAL A 394 -74.03 -22.48 -0.01
C VAL A 394 -73.27 -22.84 1.26
N MET A 395 -73.89 -23.62 2.15
CA MET A 395 -73.25 -24.10 3.36
C MET A 395 -73.34 -25.62 3.49
N GLU A 396 -72.18 -26.24 3.68
CA GLU A 396 -72.04 -27.66 3.96
C GLU A 396 -71.93 -27.88 5.47
N VAL A 397 -72.62 -28.89 6.00
CA VAL A 397 -72.55 -29.28 7.40
C VAL A 397 -72.15 -30.75 7.51
N TYR A 398 -71.07 -31.01 8.25
CA TYR A 398 -70.53 -32.35 8.50
C TYR A 398 -70.55 -32.65 10.00
N VAL A 399 -71.56 -33.40 10.46
CA VAL A 399 -71.61 -33.88 11.85
C VAL A 399 -70.72 -35.12 11.99
N ARG A 400 -69.83 -35.11 12.98
CA ARG A 400 -68.95 -36.25 13.30
C ARG A 400 -69.77 -37.43 13.82
N GLN A 401 -69.37 -38.65 13.47
CA GLN A 401 -69.91 -39.87 14.07
C GLN A 401 -69.88 -39.79 15.61
N GLY A 402 -71.03 -40.00 16.25
CA GLY A 402 -71.23 -39.75 17.69
C GLY A 402 -71.88 -38.40 18.04
N GLY A 403 -72.08 -37.49 17.09
CA GLY A 403 -72.97 -36.32 17.22
C GLY A 403 -72.46 -35.16 18.09
N THR A 404 -71.30 -35.28 18.75
CA THR A 404 -70.80 -34.29 19.72
C THR A 404 -70.06 -33.09 19.12
N SER A 405 -69.71 -33.14 17.83
CA SER A 405 -69.02 -32.06 17.12
C SER A 405 -69.40 -32.05 15.64
N LEU A 406 -69.40 -30.88 15.01
CA LEU A 406 -69.64 -30.72 13.58
C LEU A 406 -68.73 -29.65 12.97
N VAL A 407 -68.58 -29.68 11.64
CA VAL A 407 -67.93 -28.62 10.85
C VAL A 407 -69.00 -27.96 9.99
N GLN A 408 -68.98 -26.61 9.93
CA GLN A 408 -69.72 -25.85 8.93
C GLN A 408 -68.73 -25.17 7.97
N ILE A 409 -68.97 -25.30 6.67
CA ILE A 409 -68.19 -24.63 5.62
C ILE A 409 -69.16 -23.77 4.80
N PHE A 410 -68.91 -22.46 4.71
CA PHE A 410 -69.72 -21.51 3.94
C PHE A 410 -68.95 -21.02 2.71
N HIS A 411 -69.61 -21.08 1.55
CA HIS A 411 -69.07 -20.74 0.24
C HIS A 411 -69.86 -19.54 -0.30
N ALA A 412 -69.24 -18.37 -0.40
CA ALA A 412 -69.90 -17.18 -0.94
C ALA A 412 -70.13 -17.32 -2.46
N THR A 413 -71.37 -17.21 -2.92
CA THR A 413 -71.74 -17.34 -4.34
C THR A 413 -71.96 -15.99 -5.05
N VAL A 414 -71.68 -14.88 -4.36
CA VAL A 414 -71.79 -13.53 -4.91
C VAL A 414 -70.58 -13.15 -5.77
N MET A 415 -70.82 -12.49 -6.91
CA MET A 415 -69.76 -12.05 -7.84
C MET A 415 -69.31 -10.59 -7.61
N THR A 416 -69.66 -9.99 -6.48
CA THR A 416 -69.30 -8.60 -6.14
C THR A 416 -67.82 -8.49 -5.80
N VAL A 417 -67.13 -7.49 -6.37
CA VAL A 417 -65.72 -7.18 -6.10
C VAL A 417 -65.45 -7.13 -4.59
N GLY A 418 -64.47 -7.91 -4.13
CA GLY A 418 -64.12 -8.07 -2.72
C GLY A 418 -64.84 -9.20 -1.98
N ASN A 419 -65.85 -9.85 -2.59
CA ASN A 419 -66.61 -10.95 -1.96
C ASN A 419 -66.64 -12.27 -2.75
N THR A 420 -66.26 -12.29 -4.03
CA THR A 420 -66.19 -13.48 -4.88
C THR A 420 -65.20 -14.54 -4.35
N ASN A 421 -65.55 -15.83 -4.47
CA ASN A 421 -64.72 -17.00 -4.13
C ASN A 421 -64.17 -17.01 -2.69
N ARG A 422 -64.91 -16.42 -1.74
CA ARG A 422 -64.55 -16.46 -0.31
C ARG A 422 -65.16 -17.69 0.36
N HIS A 423 -64.31 -18.46 1.04
CA HIS A 423 -64.68 -19.66 1.77
C HIS A 423 -64.38 -19.46 3.26
N PHE A 424 -65.29 -19.93 4.11
CA PHE A 424 -65.16 -19.78 5.56
C PHE A 424 -65.48 -21.10 6.26
N VAL A 425 -64.75 -21.42 7.31
CA VAL A 425 -64.95 -22.62 8.13
C VAL A 425 -65.14 -22.25 9.59
N ARG A 426 -66.03 -22.97 10.29
CA ARG A 426 -66.11 -22.97 11.76
C ARG A 426 -66.44 -24.36 12.30
N VAL A 427 -66.09 -24.59 13.56
CA VAL A 427 -66.38 -25.84 14.27
C VAL A 427 -67.51 -25.58 15.27
N GLY A 428 -68.51 -26.47 15.27
CA GLY A 428 -69.54 -26.55 16.29
C GLY A 428 -69.25 -27.68 17.27
N THR A 429 -69.48 -27.44 18.56
CA THR A 429 -69.31 -28.44 19.63
C THR A 429 -70.56 -28.44 20.52
N LEU A 430 -71.11 -29.64 20.76
CA LEU A 430 -72.29 -29.86 21.59
C LEU A 430 -71.87 -30.15 23.03
N SER A 431 -72.34 -29.34 23.98
CA SER A 431 -72.12 -29.54 25.41
C SER A 431 -73.38 -29.18 26.20
N GLY A 432 -73.76 -30.02 27.17
CA GLY A 432 -74.98 -29.80 27.97
C GLY A 432 -76.29 -29.73 27.15
N GLY A 433 -76.31 -30.28 25.94
CA GLY A 433 -77.45 -30.16 25.01
C GLY A 433 -77.47 -28.86 24.18
N VAL A 434 -76.51 -27.95 24.37
CA VAL A 434 -76.40 -26.69 23.65
C VAL A 434 -75.23 -26.73 22.66
N TRP A 435 -75.46 -26.26 21.43
CA TRP A 435 -74.41 -26.07 20.44
C TRP A 435 -73.69 -24.75 20.64
N SER A 436 -72.37 -24.82 20.69
CA SER A 436 -71.44 -23.68 20.72
C SER A 436 -70.58 -23.69 19.45
N PHE A 437 -70.28 -22.52 18.91
CA PHE A 437 -69.54 -22.40 17.64
C PHE A 437 -68.28 -21.56 17.81
N SER A 438 -67.21 -21.93 17.11
CA SER A 438 -66.04 -21.05 16.96
C SER A 438 -66.40 -19.81 16.15
N ALA A 439 -65.58 -18.77 16.27
CA ALA A 439 -65.54 -17.73 15.24
C ALA A 439 -65.28 -18.36 13.86
N TRP A 440 -65.77 -17.71 12.80
CA TRP A 440 -65.48 -18.08 11.42
C TRP A 440 -64.04 -17.74 11.07
N ALA A 441 -63.32 -18.69 10.48
CA ALA A 441 -62.01 -18.48 9.87
C ALA A 441 -62.14 -18.46 8.34
N GLU A 442 -61.59 -17.45 7.67
CA GLU A 442 -61.54 -17.38 6.21
C GLU A 442 -60.43 -18.30 5.67
N GLN A 443 -60.77 -19.12 4.68
CA GLN A 443 -59.85 -20.04 4.02
C GLN A 443 -59.33 -19.40 2.72
N TYR A 444 -58.05 -19.03 2.72
CA TYR A 444 -57.37 -18.50 1.54
C TYR A 444 -56.99 -19.62 0.58
N THR A 445 -57.46 -19.52 -0.66
CA THR A 445 -56.97 -20.32 -1.80
C THR A 445 -55.88 -19.55 -2.54
N SER A 446 -55.15 -20.21 -3.44
CA SER A 446 -54.13 -19.55 -4.28
C SER A 446 -54.67 -18.36 -5.08
N LEU A 447 -55.97 -18.37 -5.42
CA LEU A 447 -56.69 -17.28 -6.10
C LEU A 447 -57.04 -16.08 -5.20
N THR A 448 -56.59 -16.08 -3.94
CA THR A 448 -56.90 -15.01 -2.95
C THR A 448 -55.65 -14.45 -2.25
N MET A 449 -54.46 -14.91 -2.64
CA MET A 449 -53.16 -14.45 -2.09
C MET A 449 -52.71 -13.10 -2.68
N ASP A 450 -53.29 -12.70 -3.82
CA ASP A 450 -53.14 -11.39 -4.45
C ASP A 450 -53.51 -10.24 -3.50
N ARG A 451 -54.57 -10.43 -2.70
CA ARG A 451 -55.02 -9.49 -1.66
C ARG A 451 -54.02 -9.32 -0.51
N LEU A 452 -53.06 -10.23 -0.38
CA LEU A 452 -51.93 -10.15 0.56
C LEU A 452 -50.63 -9.67 -0.13
N GLY A 453 -50.72 -9.26 -1.40
CA GLY A 453 -49.58 -8.80 -2.21
C GLY A 453 -48.74 -9.93 -2.82
N ILE A 454 -49.15 -11.19 -2.68
CA ILE A 454 -48.37 -12.36 -3.11
C ILE A 454 -48.91 -12.88 -4.45
N GLY A 455 -48.05 -12.99 -5.46
CA GLY A 455 -48.42 -13.48 -6.80
C GLY A 455 -49.02 -12.42 -7.74
N LEU A 456 -48.91 -11.13 -7.41
CA LEU A 456 -49.34 -10.04 -8.30
C LEU A 456 -48.52 -10.01 -9.61
N PRO A 457 -49.14 -9.82 -10.80
CA PRO A 457 -48.41 -9.70 -12.07
C PRO A 457 -47.48 -8.48 -12.17
N ASN A 458 -47.79 -7.41 -11.42
CA ASN A 458 -46.94 -6.25 -11.21
C ASN A 458 -47.29 -5.63 -9.84
N GLN A 459 -46.32 -5.03 -9.17
CA GLN A 459 -46.51 -4.39 -7.87
C GLN A 459 -46.56 -2.87 -8.03
N SER A 460 -47.59 -2.24 -7.46
CA SER A 460 -47.86 -0.80 -7.55
C SER A 460 -46.94 0.03 -6.66
N ASP A 461 -46.65 1.25 -7.12
CA ASP A 461 -45.84 2.22 -6.37
C ASP A 461 -46.68 2.92 -5.30
N ILE A 462 -46.22 2.87 -4.05
CA ILE A 462 -46.74 3.71 -2.98
C ILE A 462 -46.12 5.10 -3.11
N ALA A 463 -46.95 6.07 -3.52
CA ALA A 463 -46.58 7.48 -3.53
C ALA A 463 -46.56 8.06 -2.10
N ASN A 464 -45.71 9.06 -1.87
CA ASN A 464 -45.59 9.79 -0.59
C ASN A 464 -45.29 8.87 0.60
N PHE A 465 -44.39 7.90 0.42
CA PHE A 465 -44.07 6.87 1.40
C PHE A 465 -43.34 7.46 2.62
N ASP A 466 -44.07 7.66 3.73
CA ASP A 466 -43.54 8.17 4.99
C ASP A 466 -42.97 7.06 5.88
N TRP A 467 -41.64 6.99 5.94
CA TRP A 467 -40.91 6.00 6.73
C TRP A 467 -41.24 6.05 8.24
N GLN A 468 -41.55 7.22 8.80
CA GLN A 468 -41.91 7.34 10.22
C GLN A 468 -43.30 6.77 10.52
N ASN A 469 -44.26 6.96 9.61
CA ASN A 469 -45.68 6.69 9.89
C ASN A 469 -46.27 5.48 9.15
N PHE A 470 -45.61 4.94 8.12
CA PHE A 470 -46.14 3.82 7.33
C PHE A 470 -46.41 2.56 8.15
N ALA A 471 -47.53 1.88 7.87
CA ALA A 471 -47.96 0.67 8.56
C ALA A 471 -47.42 -0.60 7.86
N PHE A 472 -46.22 -1.03 8.26
CA PHE A 472 -45.61 -2.27 7.78
C PHE A 472 -46.34 -3.51 8.32
N ALA A 473 -46.45 -4.55 7.48
CA ALA A 473 -46.87 -5.90 7.87
C ALA A 473 -45.71 -6.90 7.71
N SER A 474 -45.59 -7.86 8.63
CA SER A 474 -44.49 -8.84 8.62
C SER A 474 -44.58 -9.77 7.40
N GLY A 475 -43.47 -9.97 6.69
CA GLY A 475 -43.42 -10.79 5.48
C GLY A 475 -43.89 -10.09 4.20
N ALA A 476 -44.46 -8.88 4.29
CA ALA A 476 -44.89 -8.12 3.12
C ALA A 476 -43.70 -7.57 2.31
N ASN A 477 -43.90 -7.39 1.02
CA ASN A 477 -43.07 -6.54 0.16
C ASN A 477 -43.89 -5.32 -0.25
N TYR A 478 -43.23 -4.18 -0.43
CA TYR A 478 -43.83 -2.94 -0.94
C TYR A 478 -42.94 -2.35 -2.02
N VAL A 479 -43.49 -1.70 -3.05
CA VAL A 479 -42.69 -0.92 -4.00
C VAL A 479 -43.01 0.56 -3.86
N THR A 480 -41.99 1.39 -3.97
CA THR A 480 -42.04 2.83 -3.70
C THR A 480 -41.18 3.57 -4.72
N ASN A 481 -41.41 4.87 -4.93
CA ASN A 481 -40.47 5.70 -5.70
C ASN A 481 -39.68 6.63 -4.78
N TYR A 482 -38.36 6.60 -4.89
CA TYR A 482 -37.43 7.36 -4.04
C TYR A 482 -37.71 8.87 -4.03
N ASN A 483 -38.16 9.46 -5.15
CA ASN A 483 -38.51 10.88 -5.24
C ASN A 483 -39.69 11.29 -4.34
N THR A 484 -40.46 10.32 -3.86
CA THR A 484 -41.66 10.54 -3.04
C THR A 484 -41.49 10.03 -1.60
N TRP A 485 -40.28 9.70 -1.18
CA TRP A 485 -40.02 9.29 0.20
C TRP A 485 -40.11 10.49 1.15
N VAL A 486 -40.89 10.30 2.22
CA VAL A 486 -41.05 11.26 3.32
C VAL A 486 -40.34 10.70 4.55
N ASN A 487 -39.62 11.57 5.28
CA ASN A 487 -38.77 11.22 6.42
C ASN A 487 -37.80 10.02 6.21
N PRO A 488 -37.09 9.91 5.06
CA PRO A 488 -36.30 8.72 4.76
C PRO A 488 -35.11 8.49 5.72
N PRO A 489 -34.64 7.24 5.88
CA PRO A 489 -33.48 6.91 6.70
C PRO A 489 -32.21 7.67 6.26
N ALA A 490 -31.65 8.48 7.16
CA ALA A 490 -30.47 9.27 6.86
C ALA A 490 -29.28 8.37 6.47
N GLY A 491 -28.72 8.56 5.27
CA GLY A 491 -27.62 7.77 4.71
C GLY A 491 -28.04 6.72 3.68
N VAL A 492 -29.32 6.32 3.63
CA VAL A 492 -29.86 5.50 2.54
C VAL A 492 -30.14 6.40 1.34
N THR A 493 -29.44 6.18 0.23
CA THR A 493 -29.50 7.09 -0.95
C THR A 493 -29.58 6.35 -2.27
N TYR A 494 -30.49 6.81 -3.14
CA TYR A 494 -30.67 6.35 -4.50
C TYR A 494 -30.68 7.54 -5.48
N ASN A 495 -30.65 7.23 -6.78
CA ASN A 495 -30.77 8.26 -7.81
C ASN A 495 -32.23 8.70 -7.98
N ALA A 496 -32.43 9.90 -8.50
CA ALA A 496 -33.77 10.39 -8.77
C ALA A 496 -34.50 9.48 -9.78
N GLY A 497 -35.75 9.15 -9.47
CA GLY A 497 -36.63 8.27 -10.26
C GLY A 497 -36.52 6.78 -9.92
N THR A 498 -35.52 6.34 -9.13
CA THR A 498 -35.36 4.93 -8.76
C THR A 498 -36.58 4.39 -8.01
N ARG A 499 -37.18 3.32 -8.55
CA ARG A 499 -38.16 2.50 -7.81
C ARG A 499 -37.41 1.59 -6.85
N VAL A 500 -37.96 1.37 -5.66
CA VAL A 500 -37.31 0.65 -4.58
C VAL A 500 -38.30 -0.32 -3.95
N SER A 501 -37.91 -1.59 -3.89
CA SER A 501 -38.62 -2.67 -3.21
C SER A 501 -38.23 -2.70 -1.73
N ILE A 502 -39.21 -2.67 -0.83
CA ILE A 502 -39.05 -2.68 0.63
C ILE A 502 -39.67 -3.98 1.16
N ARG A 503 -38.82 -4.95 1.51
CA ARG A 503 -39.23 -6.25 2.05
C ARG A 503 -39.15 -6.25 3.58
N VAL A 504 -40.26 -6.58 4.23
CA VAL A 504 -40.32 -6.73 5.69
C VAL A 504 -39.93 -8.15 6.07
N ILE A 505 -38.69 -8.33 6.53
CA ILE A 505 -38.16 -9.63 6.97
C ILE A 505 -38.91 -10.11 8.22
N TYR A 506 -39.09 -9.22 9.20
CA TYR A 506 -39.84 -9.51 10.43
C TYR A 506 -40.37 -8.24 11.09
N ILE A 507 -41.42 -8.39 11.89
CA ILE A 507 -41.84 -7.42 12.92
C ILE A 507 -41.82 -8.13 14.27
N SER A 508 -41.26 -7.49 15.29
CA SER A 508 -41.10 -8.05 16.64
C SER A 508 -41.45 -7.01 17.70
N ASN A 509 -42.44 -7.32 18.54
CA ASN A 509 -42.89 -6.47 19.63
C ASN A 509 -42.32 -6.99 20.94
N ILE A 510 -41.14 -6.49 21.32
CA ILE A 510 -40.45 -6.84 22.57
C ILE A 510 -40.65 -5.74 23.63
N ALA A 511 -40.35 -6.06 24.90
CA ALA A 511 -40.45 -5.11 26.02
C ALA A 511 -39.63 -3.82 25.83
N ALA A 512 -38.55 -3.85 25.03
CA ALA A 512 -37.74 -2.70 24.66
C ALA A 512 -38.29 -1.90 23.45
N GLY A 513 -39.57 -2.05 23.13
CA GLY A 513 -40.27 -1.39 22.02
C GLY A 513 -40.33 -2.21 20.73
N PRO A 514 -41.19 -1.81 19.78
CA PRO A 514 -41.35 -2.49 18.49
C PRO A 514 -40.07 -2.36 17.63
N ARG A 515 -39.73 -3.45 16.95
CA ARG A 515 -38.59 -3.56 16.03
C ARG A 515 -39.02 -4.21 14.72
N MET A 516 -38.44 -3.77 13.61
CA MET A 516 -38.71 -4.33 12.28
C MET A 516 -37.41 -4.51 11.51
N GLY A 517 -37.18 -5.71 10.99
CA GLY A 517 -36.09 -6.00 10.06
C GLY A 517 -36.58 -5.76 8.64
N LEU A 518 -35.90 -4.87 7.90
CA LEU A 518 -36.25 -4.49 6.54
C LEU A 518 -35.07 -4.75 5.58
N GLU A 519 -35.36 -5.10 4.35
CA GLU A 519 -34.40 -5.19 3.24
C GLU A 519 -34.90 -4.27 2.12
N ILE A 520 -34.06 -3.35 1.66
CA ILE A 520 -34.38 -2.41 0.57
C ILE A 520 -33.47 -2.65 -0.63
N THR A 521 -34.11 -2.89 -1.79
CA THR A 521 -33.47 -3.27 -3.04
C THR A 521 -33.96 -2.35 -4.17
N PRO A 522 -33.06 -1.71 -4.94
CA PRO A 522 -33.44 -0.84 -6.04
C PRO A 522 -33.80 -1.64 -7.30
N ASP A 523 -34.83 -1.18 -8.00
CA ASP A 523 -35.18 -1.60 -9.37
C ASP A 523 -34.27 -0.84 -10.35
N THR A 524 -33.06 -1.37 -10.60
CA THR A 524 -32.10 -0.77 -11.54
C THR A 524 -31.14 -1.79 -12.15
N GLY A 525 -30.94 -1.71 -13.46
CA GLY A 525 -29.95 -2.54 -14.19
C GLY A 525 -28.50 -2.03 -14.10
N ALA A 526 -28.26 -0.87 -13.47
CA ALA A 526 -26.92 -0.28 -13.39
C ALA A 526 -26.21 -0.69 -12.09
N ALA A 527 -25.17 -1.53 -12.19
CA ALA A 527 -24.47 -2.10 -11.03
C ALA A 527 -23.94 -1.06 -10.01
N ALA A 528 -23.48 0.10 -10.49
CA ALA A 528 -23.04 1.22 -9.64
C ALA A 528 -24.20 1.90 -8.87
N ASN A 529 -25.43 1.75 -9.32
CA ASN A 529 -26.64 2.24 -8.63
C ASN A 529 -27.33 1.14 -7.81
N PHE A 530 -26.93 -0.13 -7.98
CA PHE A 530 -27.50 -1.27 -7.28
C PHE A 530 -26.95 -1.39 -5.85
N LYS A 531 -27.46 -0.55 -4.96
CA LYS A 531 -27.13 -0.50 -3.52
C LYS A 531 -28.26 -1.14 -2.72
N VAL A 532 -28.03 -2.35 -2.20
CA VAL A 532 -28.98 -3.01 -1.30
C VAL A 532 -28.65 -2.59 0.14
N TYR A 533 -29.67 -2.28 0.93
CA TYR A 533 -29.51 -1.96 2.35
C TYR A 533 -30.34 -2.90 3.22
N LYS A 534 -29.76 -3.36 4.33
CA LYS A 534 -30.44 -4.14 5.36
C LYS A 534 -30.59 -3.28 6.61
N LEU A 535 -31.84 -3.01 6.99
CA LEU A 535 -32.22 -2.04 8.01
C LEU A 535 -32.80 -2.71 9.25
N LEU A 536 -32.43 -2.19 10.41
CA LEU A 536 -33.16 -2.35 11.66
C LEU A 536 -33.90 -1.04 11.95
N CYS A 537 -35.22 -1.08 11.90
CA CYS A 537 -36.09 -0.03 12.41
C CYS A 537 -36.44 -0.32 13.89
N VAL A 538 -36.36 0.69 14.75
CA VAL A 538 -36.75 0.61 16.17
C VAL A 538 -37.63 1.81 16.53
N GLY A 539 -38.70 1.58 17.30
CA GLY A 539 -39.55 2.64 17.83
C GLY A 539 -40.96 2.70 17.23
N ALA A 540 -41.84 3.44 17.90
CA ALA A 540 -43.23 3.61 17.50
C ALA A 540 -43.36 4.52 16.26
N ALA A 541 -44.50 4.45 15.57
CA ALA A 541 -44.79 5.35 14.44
C ALA A 541 -44.64 6.83 14.85
N GLY A 542 -44.13 7.65 13.93
CA GLY A 542 -43.72 9.05 14.17
C GLY A 542 -42.32 9.20 14.78
N SER A 543 -41.86 8.24 15.59
CA SER A 543 -40.59 8.29 16.33
C SER A 543 -39.75 7.01 16.14
N ARG A 544 -39.58 6.62 14.87
CA ARG A 544 -38.70 5.52 14.47
C ARG A 544 -37.26 6.00 14.34
N VAL A 545 -36.32 5.09 14.59
CA VAL A 545 -34.88 5.22 14.36
C VAL A 545 -34.45 4.07 13.46
N PHE A 546 -33.60 4.36 12.48
CA PHE A 546 -33.11 3.39 11.49
C PHE A 546 -31.59 3.24 11.59
N THR A 547 -31.14 1.99 11.78
CA THR A 547 -29.73 1.61 11.61
C THR A 547 -29.63 0.71 10.39
N PHE A 548 -28.60 0.88 9.55
CA PHE A 548 -28.45 0.09 8.32
C PHE A 548 -27.03 -0.43 8.11
N ASN A 549 -26.95 -1.57 7.42
CA ASN A 549 -25.76 -1.99 6.68
C ASN A 549 -26.06 -1.88 5.18
N GLN A 550 -25.07 -1.53 4.37
CA GLN A 550 -25.13 -1.61 2.91
C GLN A 550 -24.41 -2.88 2.45
N ASP A 551 -24.98 -3.61 1.48
CA ASP A 551 -24.25 -4.66 0.77
C ASP A 551 -23.37 -4.01 -0.32
N TRP A 552 -22.11 -4.46 -0.41
CA TRP A 552 -21.11 -3.93 -1.35
C TRP A 552 -20.93 -4.89 -2.54
N ASN A 553 -20.53 -4.37 -3.70
CA ASN A 553 -20.40 -5.14 -4.94
C ASN A 553 -19.15 -4.68 -5.75
N SER A 554 -18.87 -5.28 -6.91
CA SER A 554 -17.67 -4.94 -7.70
C SER A 554 -17.67 -3.53 -8.31
N ALA A 555 -18.85 -2.92 -8.52
CA ALA A 555 -19.00 -1.54 -8.98
C ALA A 555 -19.14 -0.53 -7.82
N ASN A 556 -19.54 -1.00 -6.64
CA ASN A 556 -19.56 -0.28 -5.37
C ASN A 556 -18.70 -1.05 -4.34
N PRO A 557 -17.35 -0.98 -4.43
CA PRO A 557 -16.47 -1.62 -3.46
C PRO A 557 -16.53 -0.92 -2.09
N ILE A 558 -16.12 -1.63 -1.04
CA ILE A 558 -16.00 -1.05 0.31
C ILE A 558 -14.99 0.12 0.26
N PRO A 559 -15.36 1.35 0.61
CA PRO A 559 -14.44 2.48 0.64
C PRO A 559 -13.42 2.29 1.77
N ILE A 560 -12.23 2.90 1.64
CA ILE A 560 -11.17 2.84 2.65
C ILE A 560 -11.67 3.29 4.04
N THR A 561 -12.48 4.35 4.10
CA THR A 561 -13.13 4.84 5.33
C THR A 561 -14.12 3.85 5.95
N GLY A 562 -14.58 2.86 5.19
CA GLY A 562 -15.39 1.72 5.64
C GLY A 562 -14.60 0.61 6.31
N GLY A 563 -13.27 0.70 6.41
CA GLY A 563 -12.46 -0.19 7.24
C GLY A 563 -12.17 -1.57 6.65
N GLY A 564 -12.21 -1.73 5.32
CA GLY A 564 -11.97 -3.03 4.64
C GLY A 564 -10.60 -3.68 4.92
N THR A 565 -9.63 -2.92 5.43
CA THR A 565 -8.30 -3.38 5.90
C THR A 565 -8.07 -3.09 7.39
N GLY A 566 -9.13 -2.77 8.14
CA GLY A 566 -9.08 -2.27 9.52
C GLY A 566 -8.65 -0.80 9.65
N GLY A 567 -7.92 -0.25 8.68
CA GLY A 567 -7.52 1.15 8.63
C GLY A 567 -8.62 2.08 8.14
N LYS A 568 -8.60 3.35 8.54
CA LYS A 568 -9.55 4.39 8.08
C LYS A 568 -8.88 5.50 7.26
N THR A 569 -7.58 5.65 7.42
CA THR A 569 -6.70 6.50 6.59
C THR A 569 -5.89 5.64 5.62
N VAL A 570 -5.29 6.27 4.60
CA VAL A 570 -4.34 5.59 3.69
C VAL A 570 -3.10 5.07 4.45
N GLU A 571 -2.70 5.77 5.50
CA GLU A 571 -1.54 5.46 6.33
C GLU A 571 -1.79 4.19 7.17
N ASP A 572 -2.96 4.09 7.83
CA ASP A 572 -3.40 2.85 8.51
C ASP A 572 -3.47 1.65 7.53
N VAL A 573 -3.92 1.89 6.30
CA VAL A 573 -4.06 0.84 5.27
C VAL A 573 -2.68 0.31 4.85
N LEU A 574 -1.70 1.21 4.64
CA LEU A 574 -0.33 0.82 4.33
C LEU A 574 0.33 0.08 5.49
N LEU A 575 0.05 0.47 6.74
CA LEU A 575 0.51 -0.25 7.92
C LEU A 575 -0.09 -1.68 7.98
N ASN A 576 -1.42 -1.80 7.89
CA ASN A 576 -2.13 -3.08 8.04
C ASN A 576 -1.90 -4.06 6.87
N LEU A 577 -1.45 -3.57 5.71
CA LEU A 577 -1.01 -4.40 4.58
C LEU A 577 0.48 -4.76 4.64
N GLY A 578 1.24 -4.29 5.65
CA GLY A 578 2.69 -4.53 5.78
C GLY A 578 3.55 -3.72 4.81
N LEU A 579 3.02 -2.63 4.25
CA LEU A 579 3.65 -1.83 3.19
C LEU A 579 4.26 -0.49 3.67
N GLY A 580 4.05 -0.10 4.93
CA GLY A 580 4.58 1.16 5.48
C GLY A 580 6.11 1.28 5.39
N ASP A 581 6.83 0.22 5.79
CA ASP A 581 8.29 0.17 5.65
C ASP A 581 8.74 0.15 4.18
N VAL A 582 7.98 -0.51 3.31
CA VAL A 582 8.28 -0.60 1.87
C VAL A 582 8.17 0.78 1.20
N ALA A 583 7.13 1.56 1.50
CA ALA A 583 6.98 2.92 1.00
C ALA A 583 8.12 3.85 1.48
N THR A 584 8.54 3.67 2.74
CA THR A 584 9.67 4.40 3.34
C THR A 584 10.99 4.02 2.65
N GLN A 585 11.25 2.73 2.44
CA GLN A 585 12.45 2.23 1.75
C GLN A 585 12.51 2.65 0.28
N ILE A 586 11.37 2.65 -0.45
CA ILE A 586 11.30 3.17 -1.82
C ILE A 586 11.69 4.65 -1.85
N THR A 587 11.15 5.47 -0.93
CA THR A 587 11.47 6.90 -0.85
C THR A 587 12.97 7.12 -0.61
N LEU A 588 13.56 6.41 0.36
CA LEU A 588 14.99 6.45 0.65
C LEU A 588 15.86 5.99 -0.55
N LEU A 589 15.40 4.95 -1.28
CA LEU A 589 16.09 4.46 -2.46
C LEU A 589 16.06 5.47 -3.61
N THR A 590 14.91 6.12 -3.86
CA THR A 590 14.81 7.22 -4.83
C THR A 590 15.76 8.36 -4.47
N THR A 591 15.80 8.80 -3.20
CA THR A 591 16.75 9.84 -2.75
C THR A 591 18.20 9.43 -3.01
N ARG A 592 18.59 8.19 -2.66
CA ARG A 592 19.95 7.67 -2.90
C ARG A 592 20.31 7.61 -4.39
N ILE A 593 19.37 7.23 -5.25
CA ILE A 593 19.58 7.24 -6.71
C ILE A 593 19.83 8.67 -7.20
N THR A 594 19.00 9.65 -6.79
CA THR A 594 19.19 11.05 -7.17
C THR A 594 20.54 11.62 -6.71
N THR A 595 21.02 11.27 -5.51
CA THR A 595 22.37 11.66 -5.06
C THR A 595 23.46 11.03 -5.93
N LEU A 596 23.38 9.72 -6.22
CA LEU A 596 24.35 9.04 -7.08
C LEU A 596 24.36 9.60 -8.51
N GLU A 597 23.21 9.99 -9.05
CA GLU A 597 23.10 10.66 -10.35
C GLU A 597 23.64 12.11 -10.33
N ALA A 598 23.56 12.80 -9.19
CA ALA A 598 24.16 14.11 -8.99
C ALA A 598 25.69 14.04 -8.96
N ASP A 599 26.25 13.04 -8.28
CA ASP A 599 27.71 12.87 -8.12
C ASP A 599 28.37 12.18 -9.33
N ALA A 600 27.67 11.31 -10.06
CA ALA A 600 28.22 10.58 -11.20
C ALA A 600 28.54 11.48 -12.41
N PHE A 601 29.71 11.29 -13.02
CA PHE A 601 30.04 11.86 -14.33
C PHE A 601 29.30 11.12 -15.47
N THR A 602 28.04 11.46 -15.69
CA THR A 602 27.25 10.95 -16.82
C THR A 602 27.83 11.41 -18.16
N SER A 603 27.56 10.69 -19.27
CA SER A 603 27.97 11.12 -20.62
C SER A 603 27.52 12.55 -20.89
N THR A 604 26.26 12.89 -20.57
CA THR A 604 25.70 14.24 -20.70
C THR A 604 26.53 15.31 -19.97
N LYS A 605 27.12 15.02 -18.80
CA LYS A 605 28.05 15.94 -18.11
C LYS A 605 29.41 16.01 -18.84
N ILE A 606 29.95 14.87 -19.28
CA ILE A 606 31.21 14.77 -20.03
C ILE A 606 31.12 15.53 -21.36
N ASP A 607 30.03 15.40 -22.09
CA ASP A 607 29.81 15.98 -23.41
C ASP A 607 29.59 17.50 -23.32
N ASN A 608 28.72 17.94 -22.39
CA ASN A 608 28.43 19.36 -22.19
C ASN A 608 29.49 20.13 -21.37
N THR A 609 30.53 19.47 -20.84
CA THR A 609 31.64 20.16 -20.17
C THR A 609 32.33 21.13 -21.16
N PRO A 610 32.27 22.47 -20.94
CA PRO A 610 32.76 23.43 -21.91
C PRO A 610 34.26 23.33 -22.17
N TRP A 611 34.67 23.59 -23.42
CA TRP A 611 36.06 23.72 -23.80
C TRP A 611 36.52 25.18 -23.70
N ILE A 612 37.70 25.39 -23.11
CA ILE A 612 38.36 26.69 -22.98
C ILE A 612 39.51 26.74 -24.00
N ASN A 613 39.57 27.79 -24.81
CA ASN A 613 40.66 27.97 -25.78
C ASN A 613 41.99 28.28 -25.08
N MET A 614 43.09 27.80 -25.63
CA MET A 614 44.44 28.12 -25.17
C MET A 614 44.89 29.49 -25.70
N THR A 615 45.47 30.31 -24.83
CA THR A 615 46.22 31.50 -25.26
C THR A 615 47.56 31.05 -25.83
N LEU A 616 47.70 31.14 -27.16
CA LEU A 616 48.91 30.74 -27.87
C LEU A 616 49.99 31.82 -27.80
N GLY A 617 51.25 31.39 -27.70
CA GLY A 617 52.44 32.23 -27.76
C GLY A 617 53.21 32.07 -29.07
N SER A 618 54.28 32.85 -29.22
CA SER A 618 55.40 32.57 -30.13
C SER A 618 55.08 32.23 -31.59
N GLY A 619 54.01 32.84 -32.16
CA GLY A 619 53.62 32.65 -33.56
C GLY A 619 52.86 31.36 -33.87
N TRP A 620 52.48 30.56 -32.86
CA TRP A 620 51.63 29.39 -33.07
C TRP A 620 50.21 29.80 -33.45
N THR A 621 49.65 29.15 -34.47
CA THR A 621 48.29 29.37 -34.96
C THR A 621 47.59 28.04 -35.23
N GLY A 622 46.26 28.00 -35.26
CA GLY A 622 45.51 26.79 -35.59
C GLY A 622 44.04 26.87 -35.18
N SER A 623 43.23 25.92 -35.68
CA SER A 623 41.78 25.89 -35.48
C SER A 623 41.32 25.21 -34.20
N VAL A 624 42.17 24.38 -33.58
CA VAL A 624 41.84 23.65 -32.35
C VAL A 624 43.02 23.68 -31.39
N ALA A 625 42.99 24.55 -30.37
CA ALA A 625 43.87 24.43 -29.21
C ALA A 625 43.07 24.79 -27.97
N ARG A 626 42.65 23.77 -27.23
CA ARG A 626 41.64 23.90 -26.18
C ARG A 626 41.76 22.84 -25.11
N TYR A 627 41.28 23.16 -23.91
CA TYR A 627 41.35 22.30 -22.73
C TYR A 627 40.08 22.41 -21.87
N ARG A 628 39.85 21.41 -21.01
CA ARG A 628 38.73 21.38 -20.04
C ARG A 628 39.04 20.45 -18.86
N LYS A 629 38.29 20.58 -17.76
CA LYS A 629 38.28 19.62 -16.64
C LYS A 629 37.16 18.61 -16.82
N VAL A 630 37.48 17.32 -16.88
CA VAL A 630 36.49 16.24 -17.00
C VAL A 630 37.03 14.98 -16.32
N LEU A 631 36.18 14.23 -15.60
CA LEU A 631 36.59 13.03 -14.83
C LEU A 631 37.75 13.30 -13.85
N GLY A 632 37.79 14.49 -13.22
CA GLY A 632 38.89 14.91 -12.32
C GLY A 632 40.23 15.24 -13.02
N MET A 633 40.33 15.00 -14.33
CA MET A 633 41.52 15.25 -15.15
C MET A 633 41.38 16.53 -15.96
N VAL A 634 42.50 17.09 -16.41
CA VAL A 634 42.52 18.07 -17.51
C VAL A 634 42.67 17.31 -18.82
N GLN A 635 41.72 17.51 -19.73
CA GLN A 635 41.77 17.04 -21.11
C GLN A 635 42.18 18.22 -22.01
N ALA A 636 43.16 18.02 -22.88
CA ALA A 636 43.60 19.00 -23.87
C ALA A 636 43.67 18.39 -25.28
N VAL A 637 43.22 19.16 -26.28
CA VAL A 637 43.22 18.82 -27.70
C VAL A 637 43.87 19.96 -28.47
N VAL A 638 44.91 19.65 -29.24
CA VAL A 638 45.76 20.64 -29.90
C VAL A 638 46.09 20.18 -31.33
N SER A 639 45.82 21.07 -32.28
CA SER A 639 46.12 21.01 -33.72
C SER A 639 46.54 22.40 -34.15
N LEU A 640 47.87 22.60 -34.21
CA LEU A 640 48.51 23.88 -34.47
C LEU A 640 49.54 23.79 -35.61
N SER A 641 49.93 24.93 -36.16
CA SER A 641 51.08 25.09 -37.05
C SER A 641 51.86 26.37 -36.74
N ASN A 642 53.14 26.38 -37.09
CA ASN A 642 54.01 27.54 -36.96
C ASN A 642 55.05 27.53 -38.09
N THR A 643 55.32 28.71 -38.66
CA THR A 643 56.32 28.90 -39.73
C THR A 643 57.76 28.91 -39.22
N THR A 644 57.98 29.15 -37.92
CA THR A 644 59.32 29.18 -37.32
C THR A 644 59.31 28.54 -35.92
N ILE A 645 59.61 27.25 -35.84
CA ILE A 645 59.76 26.50 -34.59
C ILE A 645 61.22 26.55 -34.13
N THR A 646 61.42 26.87 -32.85
CA THR A 646 62.72 26.78 -32.15
C THR A 646 62.59 25.87 -30.92
N ASN A 647 63.60 25.04 -30.66
CA ASN A 647 63.67 24.15 -29.50
C ASN A 647 63.57 24.93 -28.17
N GLY A 648 62.68 24.51 -27.26
CA GLY A 648 62.40 25.18 -25.98
C GLY A 648 61.33 26.28 -26.05
N THR A 649 60.70 26.51 -27.22
CA THR A 649 59.64 27.52 -27.35
C THR A 649 58.39 27.13 -26.55
N THR A 650 57.85 28.08 -25.78
CA THR A 650 56.54 27.91 -25.12
C THR A 650 55.42 28.11 -26.14
N ILE A 651 54.56 27.10 -26.29
CA ILE A 651 53.39 27.07 -27.18
C ILE A 651 52.23 27.86 -26.54
N ALA A 652 51.98 27.63 -25.25
CA ALA A 652 50.91 28.22 -24.47
C ALA A 652 51.18 28.04 -22.96
N THR A 653 50.37 28.65 -22.10
CA THR A 653 50.46 28.51 -20.63
C THR A 653 49.08 28.24 -20.02
N LEU A 654 48.99 27.23 -19.17
CA LEU A 654 47.78 26.86 -18.44
C LEU A 654 47.60 27.71 -17.16
N PRO A 655 46.38 28.23 -16.90
CA PRO A 655 46.06 28.91 -15.64
C PRO A 655 46.31 28.00 -14.44
N VAL A 656 46.56 28.60 -13.26
CA VAL A 656 46.90 27.89 -12.00
C VAL A 656 45.99 26.68 -11.75
N GLY A 657 44.68 26.87 -11.87
CA GLY A 657 43.69 25.81 -11.66
C GLY A 657 43.58 24.75 -12.77
N TYR A 658 44.52 24.66 -13.73
CA TYR A 658 44.56 23.68 -14.82
C TYR A 658 45.95 23.03 -15.00
N ARG A 659 46.87 23.24 -14.05
CA ARG A 659 48.25 22.74 -14.14
C ARG A 659 48.35 21.26 -13.77
N PRO A 660 49.29 20.50 -14.36
CA PRO A 660 49.48 19.11 -13.99
C PRO A 660 50.17 18.98 -12.63
N THR A 661 49.89 17.90 -11.89
CA THR A 661 50.53 17.60 -10.59
C THR A 661 52.04 17.36 -10.72
N SER A 662 52.46 16.78 -11.84
CA SER A 662 53.83 16.42 -12.20
C SER A 662 54.14 16.83 -13.66
N ILE A 663 55.39 16.71 -14.11
CA ILE A 663 55.73 17.04 -15.50
C ILE A 663 55.18 15.95 -16.44
N VAL A 664 54.29 16.32 -17.34
CA VAL A 664 53.70 15.41 -18.34
C VAL A 664 54.39 15.61 -19.68
N GLN A 665 54.89 14.53 -20.28
CA GLN A 665 55.59 14.57 -21.56
C GLN A 665 54.89 13.69 -22.59
N ILE A 666 54.67 14.22 -23.79
CA ILE A 666 54.03 13.49 -24.90
C ILE A 666 54.85 13.66 -26.19
N VAL A 667 54.78 12.64 -27.04
CA VAL A 667 55.22 12.73 -28.45
C VAL A 667 53.99 13.08 -29.29
N PRO A 668 53.93 14.27 -29.89
CA PRO A 668 52.84 14.67 -30.78
C PRO A 668 53.02 14.04 -32.16
N PHE A 669 51.95 13.98 -32.95
CA PHE A 669 52.08 13.84 -34.39
C PHE A 669 52.52 15.19 -34.99
N ALA A 670 53.64 15.19 -35.69
CA ALA A 670 54.20 16.40 -36.29
C ALA A 670 54.71 16.13 -37.71
N THR A 671 54.32 16.99 -38.64
CA THR A 671 54.70 16.99 -40.05
C THR A 671 55.80 18.03 -40.29
N PHE A 672 56.80 17.69 -41.09
CA PHE A 672 57.95 18.53 -41.42
C PHE A 672 58.22 18.48 -42.93
N PRO A 673 58.80 19.55 -43.53
CA PRO A 673 59.30 19.49 -44.90
C PRO A 673 60.31 18.35 -45.11
N ALA A 674 60.26 17.73 -46.30
CA ALA A 674 61.14 16.61 -46.62
C ALA A 674 62.63 17.05 -46.55
N GLY A 675 63.43 16.29 -45.80
CA GLY A 675 64.85 16.59 -45.58
C GLY A 675 65.16 17.50 -44.39
N THR A 676 64.17 18.02 -43.65
CA THR A 676 64.39 18.89 -42.47
C THR A 676 63.89 18.30 -41.15
N GLY A 677 63.61 17.00 -41.08
CA GLY A 677 63.11 16.34 -39.88
C GLY A 677 64.16 16.26 -38.75
N PRO A 678 63.77 16.43 -37.47
CA PRO A 678 64.70 16.33 -36.34
C PRO A 678 65.22 14.90 -36.12
N THR A 679 66.43 14.78 -35.55
CA THR A 679 67.10 13.50 -35.22
C THR A 679 66.37 12.69 -34.15
N TYR A 680 65.46 13.32 -33.41
CA TYR A 680 64.62 12.71 -32.38
C TYR A 680 63.17 13.14 -32.62
N PRO A 681 62.16 12.34 -32.22
CA PRO A 681 60.78 12.78 -32.25
C PRO A 681 60.61 14.04 -31.40
N ALA A 682 59.79 14.98 -31.89
CA ALA A 682 59.41 16.16 -31.13
C ALA A 682 58.76 15.76 -29.80
N ARG A 683 58.88 16.61 -28.77
CA ARG A 683 58.32 16.36 -27.45
C ARG A 683 57.62 17.60 -26.93
N VAL A 684 56.32 17.48 -26.62
CA VAL A 684 55.60 18.52 -25.87
C VAL A 684 55.69 18.19 -24.39
N VAL A 685 56.08 19.19 -23.60
CA VAL A 685 56.27 19.09 -22.15
C VAL A 685 55.29 20.06 -21.48
N PHE A 686 54.42 19.50 -20.63
CA PHE A 686 53.55 20.25 -19.73
C PHE A 686 54.21 20.31 -18.36
N SER A 687 54.71 21.49 -18.01
CA SER A 687 55.41 21.73 -16.75
C SER A 687 54.43 22.05 -15.62
N THR A 688 54.85 21.84 -14.37
CA THR A 688 54.03 22.08 -13.17
C THR A 688 53.79 23.58 -12.86
N ASP A 689 54.54 24.47 -13.52
CA ASP A 689 54.27 25.92 -13.61
C ASP A 689 53.18 26.27 -14.64
N GLY A 690 52.66 25.28 -15.36
CA GLY A 690 51.64 25.43 -16.41
C GLY A 690 52.19 25.76 -17.80
N SER A 691 53.50 25.93 -17.98
CA SER A 691 54.07 26.15 -19.31
C SER A 691 53.95 24.90 -20.19
N ILE A 692 53.55 25.08 -21.45
CA ILE A 692 53.50 24.03 -22.47
C ILE A 692 54.63 24.31 -23.45
N GLN A 693 55.71 23.53 -23.40
CA GLN A 693 56.94 23.78 -24.15
C GLN A 693 57.21 22.70 -25.20
N LEU A 694 57.74 23.10 -26.36
CA LEU A 694 58.12 22.19 -27.45
C LEU A 694 59.63 21.98 -27.48
N HIS A 695 60.05 20.73 -27.37
CA HIS A 695 61.46 20.34 -27.35
C HIS A 695 61.80 19.36 -28.48
N GLN A 696 63.10 19.24 -28.75
CA GLN A 696 63.71 18.28 -29.68
C GLN A 696 63.31 18.49 -31.16
N THR A 697 62.98 19.73 -31.56
CA THR A 697 62.63 20.08 -32.96
C THR A 697 62.97 21.54 -33.31
N ALA A 698 63.16 21.82 -34.59
CA ALA A 698 63.33 23.15 -35.19
C ALA A 698 62.89 23.12 -36.67
N GLY A 699 62.37 24.24 -37.20
CA GLY A 699 61.93 24.37 -38.61
C GLY A 699 60.45 24.75 -38.78
N TYR A 700 59.85 24.40 -39.92
CA TYR A 700 58.40 24.53 -40.14
C TYR A 700 57.71 23.24 -39.69
N GLY A 701 56.52 23.33 -39.08
CA GLY A 701 55.75 22.12 -38.82
C GLY A 701 54.36 22.32 -38.24
N GLU A 702 53.55 21.28 -38.37
CA GLU A 702 52.26 21.13 -37.68
C GLU A 702 52.44 20.30 -36.40
N LEU A 703 51.53 20.46 -35.44
CA LEU A 703 51.61 19.90 -34.11
C LEU A 703 50.22 19.42 -33.68
N ASN A 704 50.02 18.10 -33.69
CA ASN A 704 48.73 17.46 -33.42
C ASN A 704 48.84 16.47 -32.25
N PHE A 705 48.04 16.67 -31.20
CA PHE A 705 47.95 15.74 -30.07
C PHE A 705 46.64 15.86 -29.27
N VAL A 706 46.34 14.80 -28.54
CA VAL A 706 45.37 14.79 -27.44
C VAL A 706 46.09 14.28 -26.20
N VAL A 707 45.84 14.90 -25.04
CA VAL A 707 46.41 14.49 -23.76
C VAL A 707 45.38 14.61 -22.64
N MET A 708 45.46 13.69 -21.67
CA MET A 708 44.74 13.78 -20.40
C MET A 708 45.74 13.60 -19.25
N PHE A 709 45.61 14.40 -18.19
CA PHE A 709 46.46 14.33 -17.01
C PHE A 709 45.73 14.74 -15.72
N ALA A 710 46.21 14.24 -14.59
CA ALA A 710 45.71 14.62 -13.27
C ALA A 710 46.01 16.09 -12.97
N LEU A 711 45.06 16.75 -12.31
CA LEU A 711 45.20 18.14 -11.87
C LEU A 711 46.13 18.25 -10.64
N LYS A 712 46.83 19.38 -10.50
CA LYS A 712 47.47 19.79 -9.25
C LYS A 712 46.48 20.36 -8.23
#